data_AF-A0A6J5Z8P3-F1
#
_entry.id   AF-A0A6J5Z8P3-F1
#
_cell.length_a   1.000
_cell.length_b   1.000
_cell.length_c   1.000
_cell.angle_alpha   90.00
_cell.angle_beta   90.00
_cell.angle_gamma   90.00
#
_symmetry.space_group_name_H-M   'P 1'
#
loop_
_entity.id
_entity.type
_entity.pdbx_description
1 polymer ?
#
loop_
_entity_poly.entity_id
_entity_poly.type
_entity_poly.pdbx_seq_one_letter_code
_entity_poly.pdbx_strand_id
1 'polypeptide(L)'
;MMNLAVGSSSRRCASVLTGLCASLLCAATFTGSAHAASSIFATTGTSPRAITIDSAGNVYTANIASNDVSKITPGGTSTILGTTGSAPIGITVDSAGNIYTANYDSDNVTKITPGGVSTTNWAATGANPQGITVDSAGNIYTANRGSNDVTKITPSGVSTTNWALTGSSPIGITVDSAGNIYTANYTARNVSKITPDGTSTILGATGTNPIGITVDSAGNIYTANIASNDVSKITPDGTSTILATTGTNPRAITIDSAGNIYTANYGSNDVSKITPGGTSTILGTTGTDPIGITVDSAGNIYTSNAGSSDVSKITPDDTSTILGTTGLAPAMIAIDSAGNIYTANQGSNNVSKITPDGTSTVNWAETGNAPTGITIDSAGNIYTSNHDSNNVTKITPDGTSTILGTTGHQPYRIVIDSVGNVYTCNSGSHNVTKITPDGTSTILAATGSSPFGIAVDSADNVYTANSGSDNLTKITPDGTSTTIATIGSRPFAITVDSAGNIYTANQGSSNATKTTPDGTSTIVGTTGTGPGAIALDSAGNIYTAQYNSSDVSKITPDGITTSISLGAGANTYGLVLDPAGNIYTSNISTADVTKITPSSYPAPPARPAAPAAVTGNGQATVAVTANPKSAGFGAPSSYTVTAVQNASKHCTISFLQSSCVVSGLTNGTSYTFTAKAKLATWQTAASAPSNSVTPTPDPTPDPTPDPTPDPTPDPTPDPTPDPTPDPTPDPTPDPTPDPTPDPTPDPTPDPTPDPTPDPTPDPDVGVSINNGAEYTNSPNVQLNIVWPLSSTLARIANDGGFANAQNRALTRTVTWRLSSSGPERLPKTVYVRFPGSNNASQSFTDDIILDQTAPKITSAAMKRTSSYRGLRSYAVSLRGLDQVSGVAYYQTTTDRSKPGRLTAYDKYFTYRSRSTNPTLYLRVRDRAGNNSGWTKLRTAKP
;
A
#
# COMPACT_ATOMS: atom_id res chain seq x y z
N MET A 1 -31.58 60.72 31.92
CA MET A 1 -32.18 59.40 32.23
C MET A 1 -33.27 59.09 31.21
N MET A 2 -33.53 57.80 31.03
CA MET A 2 -34.62 57.17 30.25
C MET A 2 -34.51 57.11 28.72
N ASN A 3 -34.72 55.89 28.22
CA ASN A 3 -34.65 55.44 26.84
C ASN A 3 -35.80 55.98 25.98
N LEU A 4 -35.42 56.48 24.80
CA LEU A 4 -36.14 56.47 23.53
C LEU A 4 -35.03 56.27 22.47
N ALA A 5 -35.20 55.76 21.25
CA ALA A 5 -36.26 55.11 20.50
C ALA A 5 -35.66 54.90 19.07
N VAL A 6 -36.10 53.85 18.36
CA VAL A 6 -36.21 53.76 16.88
C VAL A 6 -34.94 53.94 16.02
N GLY A 7 -34.68 52.95 15.15
CA GLY A 7 -33.56 52.96 14.20
C GLY A 7 -33.72 53.84 12.95
N SER A 8 -32.63 53.99 12.19
CA SER A 8 -32.61 53.99 10.71
C SER A 8 -31.22 54.24 10.10
N SER A 9 -31.02 53.69 8.89
CA SER A 9 -30.22 54.25 7.79
C SER A 9 -28.69 54.43 7.88
N SER A 10 -27.97 53.50 7.24
CA SER A 10 -27.13 53.71 6.05
C SER A 10 -26.36 55.03 5.82
N ARG A 11 -25.02 54.94 5.68
CA ARG A 11 -24.13 55.45 4.58
C ARG A 11 -22.67 55.25 5.02
N ARG A 12 -21.83 54.51 4.27
CA ARG A 12 -20.94 55.00 3.18
C ARG A 12 -20.10 56.25 3.52
N CYS A 13 -18.80 56.03 3.76
CA CYS A 13 -17.63 56.70 3.14
C CYS A 13 -16.40 55.81 3.46
N ALA A 14 -15.56 55.36 2.52
CA ALA A 14 -14.63 56.13 1.66
C ALA A 14 -13.58 56.87 2.53
N SER A 15 -12.37 56.36 2.78
CA SER A 15 -11.23 55.97 1.91
C SER A 15 -10.26 57.13 1.59
N VAL A 16 -8.94 56.80 1.58
CA VAL A 16 -7.76 57.59 1.11
C VAL A 16 -7.38 58.78 2.03
N LEU A 17 -6.13 58.96 2.50
CA LEU A 17 -4.90 59.32 1.75
C LEU A 17 -3.60 59.02 2.56
N THR A 18 -2.55 58.54 1.87
CA THR A 18 -1.08 58.88 1.97
C THR A 18 -0.43 59.30 3.31
N GLY A 19 0.82 58.98 3.65
CA GLY A 19 1.93 58.38 2.88
C GLY A 19 3.31 58.79 3.44
N LEU A 20 4.28 57.86 3.34
CA LEU A 20 5.74 57.99 3.51
C LEU A 20 6.36 58.33 4.89
N CYS A 21 7.09 57.35 5.45
CA CYS A 21 8.54 57.50 5.64
C CYS A 21 9.27 56.14 5.70
N ALA A 22 10.57 56.20 5.45
CA ALA A 22 11.44 55.14 4.93
C ALA A 22 11.87 54.02 5.91
N SER A 23 11.91 52.80 5.38
CA SER A 23 12.93 51.75 5.53
C SER A 23 13.80 51.68 6.80
N LEU A 24 13.66 50.57 7.55
CA LEU A 24 14.81 49.79 8.05
C LEU A 24 14.44 48.30 8.16
N LEU A 25 15.46 47.44 8.01
CA LEU A 25 15.45 45.97 8.00
C LEU A 25 14.42 45.23 8.88
N CYS A 26 13.68 44.30 8.27
CA CYS A 26 13.72 42.89 8.68
C CYS A 26 13.29 41.97 7.53
N ALA A 27 14.12 40.98 7.17
CA ALA A 27 13.81 40.00 6.15
C ALA A 27 13.08 38.79 6.78
N ALA A 28 11.77 38.89 6.95
CA ALA A 28 10.94 37.75 7.34
C ALA A 28 10.76 36.79 6.16
N THR A 29 11.58 35.74 6.11
CA THR A 29 11.40 34.62 5.19
C THR A 29 10.14 33.83 5.55
N PHE A 30 9.02 34.11 4.88
CA PHE A 30 7.82 33.30 4.97
C PHE A 30 8.05 31.91 4.36
N THR A 31 8.49 30.95 5.19
CA THR A 31 8.47 29.52 4.88
C THR A 31 7.09 28.97 5.19
N GLY A 32 6.13 29.26 4.32
CA GLY A 32 4.78 28.72 4.40
C GLY A 32 4.74 27.26 3.97
N SER A 33 4.92 26.34 4.92
CA SER A 33 4.62 24.92 4.71
C SER A 33 3.10 24.74 4.65
N ALA A 34 2.57 24.33 3.51
CA ALA A 34 1.18 23.92 3.38
C ALA A 34 0.96 22.66 4.23
N HIS A 35 0.25 22.83 5.34
CA HIS A 35 -0.35 21.74 6.09
C HIS A 35 -1.79 21.63 5.61
N ALA A 36 -2.20 20.47 5.12
CA ALA A 36 -3.61 20.16 4.94
C ALA A 36 -4.27 20.01 6.34
N ALA A 37 -5.49 20.52 6.57
CA ALA A 37 -5.85 21.07 7.89
C ALA A 37 -7.32 20.92 8.36
N SER A 38 -7.56 21.24 9.65
CA SER A 38 -8.83 21.17 10.41
C SER A 38 -9.92 22.19 10.01
N SER A 39 -11.12 22.05 10.59
CA SER A 39 -12.29 22.96 10.43
C SER A 39 -13.22 22.88 11.67
N ILE A 40 -14.55 23.02 11.56
CA ILE A 40 -15.49 23.20 12.70
C ILE A 40 -16.84 22.49 12.47
N PHE A 41 -17.05 21.28 12.98
CA PHE A 41 -18.23 20.44 12.74
C PHE A 41 -18.82 19.73 13.97
N ALA A 42 -18.12 19.45 15.09
CA ALA A 42 -18.56 18.37 15.99
C ALA A 42 -18.49 18.60 17.53
N THR A 43 -18.04 17.58 18.28
CA THR A 43 -18.22 17.32 19.73
C THR A 43 -19.61 16.88 20.21
N THR A 44 -19.65 15.85 21.08
CA THR A 44 -20.74 15.49 22.01
C THR A 44 -20.22 14.82 23.28
N GLY A 45 -19.46 13.72 23.16
CA GLY A 45 -19.07 12.87 24.29
C GLY A 45 -17.91 11.91 23.99
N THR A 46 -17.37 11.32 25.06
CA THR A 46 -16.06 10.61 25.15
C THR A 46 -15.84 9.44 24.16
N SER A 47 -14.59 9.01 24.02
CA SER A 47 -14.08 8.08 23.01
C SER A 47 -14.06 6.61 23.46
N PRO A 48 -14.23 5.62 22.54
CA PRO A 48 -14.04 4.20 22.81
C PRO A 48 -12.76 3.52 22.27
N ARG A 49 -12.61 2.21 22.54
CA ARG A 49 -11.58 1.27 21.99
C ARG A 49 -12.19 0.22 21.01
N ALA A 50 -13.45 0.43 20.62
CA ALA A 50 -14.25 -0.41 19.72
C ALA A 50 -13.83 -0.31 18.22
N ILE A 51 -14.76 -0.58 17.28
CA ILE A 51 -14.80 -0.17 15.84
C ILE A 51 -13.83 -1.00 14.91
N THR A 52 -14.21 -1.41 13.68
CA THR A 52 -13.55 -2.50 12.89
C THR A 52 -13.93 -2.67 11.38
N ILE A 53 -13.41 -3.74 10.74
CA ILE A 53 -13.60 -4.36 9.39
C ILE A 53 -15.04 -4.73 8.97
N ASP A 54 -15.46 -4.46 7.70
CA ASP A 54 -16.37 -5.29 6.83
C ASP A 54 -16.76 -4.69 5.44
N SER A 55 -17.33 -5.54 4.58
CA SER A 55 -18.03 -5.37 3.30
C SER A 55 -19.34 -4.53 3.24
N ALA A 56 -20.13 -4.31 4.30
CA ALA A 56 -21.52 -3.81 4.17
C ALA A 56 -21.73 -2.27 3.98
N GLY A 57 -22.17 -1.49 4.98
CA GLY A 57 -22.69 -0.11 4.75
C GLY A 57 -22.45 1.03 5.76
N ASN A 58 -21.99 0.78 6.98
CA ASN A 58 -21.92 1.72 8.11
C ASN A 58 -20.50 1.88 8.69
N VAL A 59 -20.38 2.10 10.01
CA VAL A 59 -19.14 2.33 10.81
C VAL A 59 -19.36 1.76 12.23
N TYR A 60 -19.80 0.51 12.32
CA TYR A 60 -20.17 -0.25 13.54
C TYR A 60 -19.24 -0.07 14.78
N THR A 61 -19.79 0.29 15.96
CA THR A 61 -18.98 0.64 17.18
C THR A 61 -19.64 0.27 18.53
N ALA A 62 -18.96 0.55 19.65
CA ALA A 62 -19.36 0.28 21.04
C ALA A 62 -18.69 1.27 22.03
N ASN A 63 -19.16 1.36 23.28
CA ASN A 63 -19.35 2.69 23.91
C ASN A 63 -18.92 2.90 25.38
N ILE A 64 -17.76 2.40 25.85
CA ILE A 64 -17.09 3.03 27.02
C ILE A 64 -17.85 2.97 28.36
N ALA A 65 -17.67 4.02 29.16
CA ALA A 65 -17.75 3.96 30.61
C ALA A 65 -19.18 3.82 31.21
N SER A 66 -20.25 3.99 30.44
CA SER A 66 -21.60 4.08 31.02
C SER A 66 -22.73 3.62 30.09
N ASN A 67 -23.62 2.76 30.62
CA ASN A 67 -24.86 2.19 30.07
C ASN A 67 -24.86 1.51 28.68
N ASP A 68 -24.12 1.99 27.68
CA ASP A 68 -24.44 1.78 26.27
C ASP A 68 -23.47 0.87 25.48
N VAL A 69 -23.95 0.28 24.38
CA VAL A 69 -23.14 -0.08 23.20
C VAL A 69 -23.39 1.00 22.11
N SER A 70 -23.31 0.76 20.79
CA SER A 70 -23.67 1.78 19.78
C SER A 70 -24.16 1.22 18.45
N LYS A 71 -25.34 1.67 18.00
CA LYS A 71 -25.90 1.39 16.67
C LYS A 71 -26.24 2.69 15.96
N ILE A 72 -26.18 2.73 14.62
CA ILE A 72 -26.90 3.70 13.80
C ILE A 72 -27.68 2.97 12.69
N THR A 73 -28.79 3.55 12.30
CA THR A 73 -29.69 3.06 11.25
C THR A 73 -30.28 4.28 10.54
N PRO A 74 -30.39 4.31 9.20
CA PRO A 74 -30.95 5.45 8.48
C PRO A 74 -32.43 5.65 8.86
N GLY A 75 -32.72 6.76 9.55
CA GLY A 75 -34.04 7.13 10.02
C GLY A 75 -34.18 7.16 11.56
N GLY A 76 -34.83 8.19 12.09
CA GLY A 76 -35.04 8.39 13.52
C GLY A 76 -33.75 8.87 14.23
N THR A 77 -33.23 8.18 15.26
CA THR A 77 -33.91 7.12 16.04
C THR A 77 -33.63 7.24 17.54
N SER A 78 -32.43 7.64 17.97
CA SER A 78 -32.08 7.82 19.38
C SER A 78 -31.68 6.56 20.15
N THR A 79 -32.19 5.40 19.71
CA THR A 79 -32.24 4.15 20.48
C THR A 79 -30.89 3.60 20.93
N ILE A 80 -30.91 2.94 22.09
CA ILE A 80 -29.82 2.15 22.68
C ILE A 80 -29.40 0.94 21.80
N LEU A 81 -28.25 0.35 22.12
CA LEU A 81 -27.83 -0.98 21.64
C LEU A 81 -27.37 -1.83 22.83
N GLY A 82 -27.85 -3.08 22.90
CA GLY A 82 -27.25 -4.20 23.64
C GLY A 82 -27.40 -4.19 25.17
N THR A 83 -27.65 -5.37 25.75
CA THR A 83 -27.29 -5.65 27.14
C THR A 83 -25.89 -6.27 27.15
N THR A 84 -24.96 -5.68 27.90
CA THR A 84 -23.63 -6.22 28.24
C THR A 84 -23.22 -5.71 29.63
N GLY A 85 -22.05 -5.09 29.84
CA GLY A 85 -21.73 -4.42 31.10
C GLY A 85 -20.24 -4.36 31.45
N SER A 86 -19.88 -3.37 32.28
CA SER A 86 -18.57 -3.25 32.95
C SER A 86 -17.36 -3.08 32.01
N ALA A 87 -17.42 -2.07 31.15
CA ALA A 87 -16.34 -1.59 30.26
C ALA A 87 -15.76 -2.48 29.10
N PRO A 88 -16.33 -3.63 28.66
CA PRO A 88 -16.05 -4.28 27.37
C PRO A 88 -14.60 -4.55 26.92
N ILE A 89 -14.04 -5.76 27.08
CA ILE A 89 -12.69 -6.12 26.57
C ILE A 89 -12.64 -6.51 25.09
N GLY A 90 -13.70 -7.09 24.50
CA GLY A 90 -13.68 -7.53 23.10
C GLY A 90 -15.04 -7.90 22.52
N ILE A 91 -15.06 -8.20 21.21
CA ILE A 91 -16.26 -8.43 20.37
C ILE A 91 -15.78 -8.72 18.93
N THR A 92 -16.52 -9.56 18.20
CA THR A 92 -16.21 -10.10 16.87
C THR A 92 -17.48 -10.58 16.13
N VAL A 93 -17.36 -11.36 15.04
CA VAL A 93 -18.41 -11.89 14.17
C VAL A 93 -18.26 -13.39 13.90
N ASP A 94 -19.24 -13.97 13.19
CA ASP A 94 -19.04 -15.09 12.26
C ASP A 94 -19.76 -14.84 10.91
N SER A 95 -20.93 -15.46 10.66
CA SER A 95 -21.86 -15.12 9.56
C SER A 95 -23.34 -15.40 9.88
N ALA A 96 -23.64 -15.90 11.08
CA ALA A 96 -24.99 -16.05 11.62
C ALA A 96 -25.14 -15.42 13.03
N GLY A 97 -24.07 -14.85 13.59
CA GLY A 97 -24.07 -14.24 14.91
C GLY A 97 -22.68 -14.03 15.50
N ASN A 98 -22.37 -14.56 16.70
CA ASN A 98 -23.16 -15.47 17.55
C ASN A 98 -22.88 -15.43 19.06
N ILE A 99 -21.66 -15.04 19.47
CA ILE A 99 -20.97 -15.55 20.68
C ILE A 99 -20.33 -16.93 20.52
N TYR A 100 -19.03 -16.94 20.79
CA TYR A 100 -18.33 -17.86 21.69
C TYR A 100 -17.26 -17.01 22.41
N THR A 101 -17.46 -16.63 23.68
CA THR A 101 -16.61 -15.63 24.39
C THR A 101 -16.56 -15.86 25.90
N ALA A 102 -15.43 -15.51 26.52
CA ALA A 102 -15.34 -15.26 27.95
C ALA A 102 -15.38 -13.75 28.28
N ASN A 103 -15.19 -13.38 29.56
CA ASN A 103 -15.15 -11.99 30.06
C ASN A 103 -13.84 -11.72 30.84
N TYR A 104 -13.68 -10.56 31.48
CA TYR A 104 -12.59 -10.40 32.46
C TYR A 104 -12.94 -11.26 33.68
N ASP A 105 -12.12 -12.29 33.91
CA ASP A 105 -12.19 -13.30 34.97
C ASP A 105 -13.54 -14.01 35.26
N SER A 106 -14.69 -13.60 34.68
CA SER A 106 -15.96 -14.33 34.82
C SER A 106 -17.08 -13.96 33.79
N ASP A 107 -17.46 -14.79 32.81
CA ASP A 107 -16.71 -15.95 32.29
C ASP A 107 -17.08 -16.45 30.87
N ASN A 108 -18.24 -16.10 30.30
CA ASN A 108 -19.19 -17.17 29.94
C ASN A 108 -19.76 -17.26 28.50
N VAL A 109 -19.38 -18.31 27.75
CA VAL A 109 -19.97 -18.67 26.44
C VAL A 109 -21.49 -18.79 26.48
N THR A 110 -22.13 -18.21 25.47
CA THR A 110 -23.58 -18.13 25.27
C THR A 110 -23.87 -18.24 23.75
N LYS A 111 -25.14 -18.25 23.31
CA LYS A 111 -25.52 -18.13 21.89
C LYS A 111 -26.99 -17.73 21.73
N ILE A 112 -27.41 -17.37 20.51
CA ILE A 112 -28.82 -17.46 20.06
C ILE A 112 -28.85 -18.00 18.63
N THR A 113 -29.54 -19.11 18.40
CA THR A 113 -29.88 -19.63 17.06
C THR A 113 -31.21 -19.00 16.57
N PRO A 114 -31.63 -19.20 15.31
CA PRO A 114 -32.99 -18.85 14.86
C PRO A 114 -34.14 -19.52 15.64
N GLY A 115 -33.85 -20.51 16.49
CA GLY A 115 -34.80 -21.13 17.43
C GLY A 115 -34.56 -20.78 18.90
N GLY A 116 -33.72 -19.79 19.23
CA GLY A 116 -33.30 -19.47 20.59
C GLY A 116 -32.02 -20.22 21.03
N VAL A 117 -31.76 -20.46 22.32
CA VAL A 117 -32.52 -20.09 23.53
C VAL A 117 -31.51 -19.75 24.64
N SER A 118 -31.87 -18.89 25.59
CA SER A 118 -31.12 -18.74 26.85
C SER A 118 -31.32 -19.97 27.74
N THR A 119 -30.28 -20.47 28.42
CA THR A 119 -30.39 -21.67 29.29
C THR A 119 -29.32 -21.65 30.40
N THR A 120 -28.50 -22.70 30.58
CA THR A 120 -27.45 -22.77 31.61
C THR A 120 -26.32 -23.73 31.17
N ASN A 121 -25.07 -23.36 31.44
CA ASN A 121 -23.86 -24.20 31.33
C ASN A 121 -23.50 -24.78 29.93
N TRP A 122 -22.93 -23.95 29.04
CA TRP A 122 -21.71 -24.37 28.33
C TRP A 122 -20.54 -24.46 29.33
N ALA A 123 -19.49 -25.22 29.00
CA ALA A 123 -18.45 -25.65 29.94
C ALA A 123 -17.10 -24.94 29.76
N ALA A 124 -16.30 -24.92 30.83
CA ALA A 124 -14.99 -24.26 30.88
C ALA A 124 -13.92 -24.91 29.99
N THR A 125 -13.00 -24.08 29.50
CA THR A 125 -12.01 -24.42 28.46
C THR A 125 -10.58 -23.94 28.77
N GLY A 126 -10.42 -22.86 29.55
CA GLY A 126 -9.11 -22.34 29.99
C GLY A 126 -9.09 -20.82 30.22
N ALA A 127 -8.20 -20.34 31.09
CA ALA A 127 -8.02 -18.92 31.41
C ALA A 127 -6.87 -18.29 30.60
N ASN A 128 -7.03 -17.05 30.11
CA ASN A 128 -5.93 -16.23 29.56
C ASN A 128 -5.96 -15.80 28.06
N PRO A 129 -7.07 -15.74 27.28
CA PRO A 129 -6.96 -15.59 25.81
C PRO A 129 -6.19 -14.37 25.31
N GLN A 130 -5.26 -14.59 24.36
CA GLN A 130 -4.27 -13.59 23.91
C GLN A 130 -4.27 -13.35 22.39
N GLY A 131 -3.81 -14.32 21.57
CA GLY A 131 -3.76 -14.21 20.10
C GLY A 131 -4.90 -14.98 19.43
N ILE A 132 -5.82 -14.29 18.76
CA ILE A 132 -7.17 -14.79 18.48
C ILE A 132 -7.79 -13.92 17.37
N THR A 133 -7.64 -14.31 16.09
CA THR A 133 -7.76 -13.37 14.95
C THR A 133 -8.06 -14.03 13.58
N VAL A 134 -8.97 -13.44 12.78
CA VAL A 134 -8.96 -13.41 11.30
C VAL A 134 -10.30 -13.77 10.60
N ASP A 135 -10.21 -14.52 9.49
CA ASP A 135 -10.94 -14.28 8.23
C ASP A 135 -12.20 -15.14 8.01
N SER A 136 -12.09 -16.40 7.54
CA SER A 136 -13.24 -17.10 6.97
C SER A 136 -13.25 -18.63 7.09
N ALA A 137 -12.14 -19.33 6.84
CA ALA A 137 -12.16 -20.72 6.36
C ALA A 137 -12.68 -21.80 7.34
N GLY A 138 -12.89 -21.50 8.62
CA GLY A 138 -13.68 -22.32 9.54
C GLY A 138 -13.00 -23.56 10.11
N ASN A 139 -11.75 -23.87 9.74
CA ASN A 139 -10.97 -24.90 10.42
C ASN A 139 -9.89 -24.22 11.28
N ILE A 140 -10.32 -23.82 12.48
CA ILE A 140 -9.64 -22.84 13.35
C ILE A 140 -8.80 -23.56 14.43
N TYR A 141 -8.41 -22.93 15.53
CA TYR A 141 -7.62 -23.51 16.63
C TYR A 141 -8.09 -22.97 17.99
N THR A 142 -7.67 -23.56 19.12
CA THR A 142 -8.07 -23.02 20.44
C THR A 142 -7.07 -23.15 21.61
N ALA A 143 -5.84 -23.64 21.37
CA ALA A 143 -4.59 -23.08 21.90
C ALA A 143 -4.55 -22.67 23.41
N ASN A 144 -4.05 -23.57 24.26
CA ASN A 144 -3.84 -23.32 25.71
C ASN A 144 -2.34 -23.16 26.08
N ARG A 145 -1.93 -23.25 27.37
CA ARG A 145 -0.64 -22.66 27.87
C ARG A 145 0.17 -23.48 28.89
N GLY A 146 -0.44 -24.41 29.63
CA GLY A 146 0.12 -25.10 30.80
C GLY A 146 0.90 -26.39 30.53
N SER A 147 0.22 -27.54 30.51
CA SER A 147 0.75 -28.90 30.26
C SER A 147 1.10 -29.26 28.79
N ASN A 148 0.26 -29.96 28.01
CA ASN A 148 0.63 -30.44 26.66
C ASN A 148 -0.51 -30.67 25.61
N ASP A 149 -0.99 -29.65 24.88
CA ASP A 149 -2.04 -29.70 23.81
C ASP A 149 -2.33 -28.28 23.20
N VAL A 150 -2.66 -28.19 21.90
CA VAL A 150 -2.98 -26.94 21.16
C VAL A 150 -4.22 -27.04 20.24
N THR A 151 -4.44 -28.19 19.57
CA THR A 151 -5.71 -28.64 18.94
C THR A 151 -6.30 -27.82 17.77
N LYS A 152 -6.51 -28.46 16.59
CA LYS A 152 -7.30 -27.93 15.45
C LYS A 152 -8.80 -28.05 15.68
N ILE A 153 -9.54 -26.98 15.42
CA ILE A 153 -11.00 -26.84 15.43
C ILE A 153 -11.54 -27.00 14.01
N THR A 154 -12.80 -27.44 13.90
CA THR A 154 -13.46 -27.84 12.64
C THR A 154 -14.98 -27.72 12.77
N PRO A 155 -15.76 -27.86 11.68
CA PRO A 155 -17.23 -27.90 11.69
C PRO A 155 -17.90 -29.00 12.54
N SER A 156 -17.12 -29.90 13.14
CA SER A 156 -17.55 -30.81 14.22
C SER A 156 -16.34 -31.29 15.03
N GLY A 157 -16.57 -31.83 16.23
CA GLY A 157 -15.56 -32.25 17.22
C GLY A 157 -14.61 -33.41 16.84
N VAL A 158 -14.48 -33.78 15.57
CA VAL A 158 -13.64 -34.90 15.09
C VAL A 158 -12.15 -34.60 15.29
N SER A 159 -11.36 -35.60 15.71
CA SER A 159 -9.96 -35.44 16.13
C SER A 159 -9.07 -36.64 15.77
N THR A 160 -7.76 -36.45 15.80
CA THR A 160 -6.71 -37.48 15.71
C THR A 160 -5.48 -36.99 16.50
N THR A 161 -4.72 -37.88 17.12
CA THR A 161 -3.93 -37.58 18.32
C THR A 161 -2.51 -37.05 18.08
N ASN A 162 -2.18 -35.95 18.78
CA ASN A 162 -0.85 -35.43 19.10
C ASN A 162 -0.01 -34.78 17.96
N TRP A 163 0.68 -33.68 18.27
CA TRP A 163 1.50 -32.82 17.37
C TRP A 163 2.90 -32.48 17.98
N ALA A 164 3.63 -31.56 17.33
CA ALA A 164 5.02 -31.19 17.56
C ALA A 164 5.42 -30.62 18.93
N LEU A 165 6.72 -30.73 19.22
CA LEU A 165 7.38 -30.06 20.34
C LEU A 165 7.58 -28.56 20.07
N THR A 166 7.37 -27.73 21.10
CA THR A 166 7.35 -26.25 21.05
C THR A 166 7.99 -25.64 22.30
N GLY A 167 8.31 -24.35 22.30
CA GLY A 167 8.69 -23.65 23.53
C GLY A 167 8.17 -22.22 23.65
N SER A 168 7.44 -21.92 24.73
CA SER A 168 6.98 -20.58 25.13
C SER A 168 6.07 -19.85 24.11
N SER A 169 5.94 -18.53 24.23
CA SER A 169 4.65 -17.88 24.43
C SER A 169 4.26 -16.83 23.37
N PRO A 170 3.16 -17.02 22.61
CA PRO A 170 2.50 -15.98 21.81
C PRO A 170 1.88 -14.84 22.63
N ILE A 171 1.47 -13.76 21.97
CA ILE A 171 0.81 -12.60 22.62
C ILE A 171 -0.34 -12.04 21.77
N GLY A 172 -0.12 -11.75 20.48
CA GLY A 172 -1.13 -11.29 19.52
C GLY A 172 -0.79 -11.77 18.10
N ILE A 173 -1.75 -11.71 17.17
CA ILE A 173 -1.59 -12.33 15.83
C ILE A 173 -2.55 -11.71 14.78
N THR A 174 -2.92 -12.42 13.69
CA THR A 174 -3.11 -11.80 12.37
C THR A 174 -3.99 -12.55 11.35
N VAL A 175 -3.72 -12.42 10.03
CA VAL A 175 -4.03 -13.35 8.91
C VAL A 175 -3.06 -13.12 7.70
N ASP A 176 -3.16 -13.89 6.60
CA ASP A 176 -2.82 -13.39 5.24
C ASP A 176 -3.98 -13.45 4.20
N SER A 177 -3.85 -14.30 3.18
CA SER A 177 -4.77 -14.49 2.04
C SER A 177 -4.47 -15.82 1.31
N ALA A 178 -3.63 -16.68 1.91
CA ALA A 178 -3.16 -17.96 1.40
C ALA A 178 -2.94 -18.99 2.53
N GLY A 179 -3.53 -18.76 3.71
CA GLY A 179 -3.49 -19.64 4.87
C GLY A 179 -2.22 -19.52 5.71
N ASN A 180 -1.59 -18.34 5.80
CA ASN A 180 -0.34 -18.15 6.52
C ASN A 180 -0.37 -17.02 7.55
N ILE A 181 0.08 -17.35 8.76
CA ILE A 181 -0.27 -16.60 9.96
C ILE A 181 0.96 -16.27 10.85
N TYR A 182 2.14 -16.79 10.48
CA TYR A 182 3.49 -16.46 10.97
C TYR A 182 3.66 -16.14 12.48
N THR A 183 4.76 -15.49 12.88
CA THR A 183 5.41 -15.78 14.19
C THR A 183 6.56 -14.81 14.55
N ALA A 184 7.03 -14.83 15.80
CA ALA A 184 8.31 -14.25 16.29
C ALA A 184 8.68 -14.75 17.72
N ASN A 185 9.92 -14.51 18.17
CA ASN A 185 10.46 -14.97 19.47
C ASN A 185 11.13 -13.82 20.31
N TYR A 186 11.31 -13.94 21.63
CA TYR A 186 11.33 -12.80 22.61
C TYR A 186 12.67 -12.41 23.27
N THR A 187 13.63 -13.32 23.46
CA THR A 187 14.73 -13.13 24.43
C THR A 187 16.12 -13.58 23.92
N ALA A 188 16.24 -14.80 23.41
CA ALA A 188 17.46 -15.59 23.32
C ALA A 188 18.19 -15.51 21.96
N ARG A 189 17.78 -14.59 21.08
CA ARG A 189 18.35 -14.33 19.74
C ARG A 189 17.94 -15.33 18.64
N ASN A 190 16.84 -16.09 18.74
CA ASN A 190 16.34 -16.96 17.65
C ASN A 190 15.02 -16.41 17.07
N VAL A 191 14.73 -16.61 15.77
CA VAL A 191 13.37 -16.36 15.25
C VAL A 191 12.88 -17.45 14.32
N SER A 192 11.57 -17.69 14.37
CA SER A 192 10.84 -18.51 13.41
C SER A 192 10.30 -17.67 12.24
N LYS A 193 10.24 -18.29 11.06
CA LYS A 193 9.26 -18.02 9.98
C LYS A 193 8.76 -19.41 9.59
N ILE A 194 7.46 -19.66 9.40
CA ILE A 194 6.92 -21.03 9.19
C ILE A 194 6.41 -21.21 7.75
N THR A 195 5.68 -22.29 7.45
CA THR A 195 5.29 -22.71 6.09
C THR A 195 4.08 -23.67 6.13
N PRO A 196 3.37 -23.89 5.00
CA PRO A 196 2.33 -24.93 4.85
C PRO A 196 2.83 -26.39 4.87
N ASP A 197 3.98 -26.68 5.49
CA ASP A 197 4.60 -28.01 5.57
C ASP A 197 4.28 -28.77 6.87
N GLY A 198 3.54 -28.17 7.80
CA GLY A 198 3.17 -28.73 9.12
C GLY A 198 3.93 -28.16 10.33
N THR A 199 4.91 -27.27 10.16
CA THR A 199 6.26 -27.79 10.44
C THR A 199 7.41 -26.80 10.55
N SER A 200 8.51 -27.36 11.11
CA SER A 200 9.96 -27.03 10.98
C SER A 200 10.69 -27.57 9.72
N THR A 201 11.13 -26.64 8.86
CA THR A 201 12.18 -26.82 7.84
C THR A 201 13.17 -25.64 7.87
N ILE A 202 14.19 -25.64 7.00
CA ILE A 202 15.43 -24.83 7.08
C ILE A 202 15.21 -23.29 7.12
N LEU A 203 16.12 -22.59 7.82
CA LEU A 203 16.20 -21.13 7.95
C LEU A 203 17.65 -20.69 8.26
N GLY A 204 18.05 -19.49 7.80
CA GLY A 204 19.37 -18.88 8.06
C GLY A 204 19.32 -17.65 8.99
N ALA A 205 20.49 -17.16 9.43
CA ALA A 205 20.66 -16.11 10.44
C ALA A 205 20.88 -14.70 9.87
N THR A 206 20.57 -13.64 10.64
CA THR A 206 20.70 -12.22 10.26
C THR A 206 20.98 -11.30 11.46
N GLY A 207 20.83 -9.98 11.27
CA GLY A 207 20.50 -9.02 12.34
C GLY A 207 19.16 -9.30 13.03
N THR A 208 18.69 -8.36 13.87
CA THR A 208 18.23 -8.76 15.22
C THR A 208 16.93 -8.13 15.74
N ASN A 209 16.32 -8.88 16.68
CA ASN A 209 15.47 -8.46 17.80
C ASN A 209 13.92 -8.22 17.62
N PRO A 210 13.15 -8.93 16.75
CA PRO A 210 11.72 -9.28 16.93
C PRO A 210 10.69 -8.30 17.53
N ILE A 211 9.69 -7.78 16.79
CA ILE A 211 8.27 -7.93 17.25
C ILE A 211 7.59 -9.12 16.56
N GLY A 212 7.86 -9.32 15.27
CA GLY A 212 6.92 -9.99 14.38
C GLY A 212 7.34 -9.95 12.91
N ILE A 213 6.34 -10.02 12.02
CA ILE A 213 6.46 -9.68 10.59
C ILE A 213 5.28 -8.80 10.13
N THR A 214 5.31 -8.33 8.89
CA THR A 214 4.28 -7.65 8.10
C THR A 214 4.54 -8.02 6.62
N VAL A 215 4.22 -7.17 5.63
CA VAL A 215 4.50 -7.48 4.20
C VAL A 215 4.40 -6.26 3.26
N ASP A 216 4.51 -6.48 1.93
CA ASP A 216 3.87 -5.65 0.89
C ASP A 216 2.87 -6.41 0.00
N SER A 217 3.30 -6.99 -1.11
CA SER A 217 2.48 -7.77 -2.07
C SER A 217 3.31 -8.70 -2.97
N ALA A 218 4.64 -8.75 -2.78
CA ALA A 218 5.57 -9.28 -3.79
C ALA A 218 6.89 -9.85 -3.23
N GLY A 219 6.92 -10.32 -1.97
CA GLY A 219 8.10 -10.98 -1.39
C GLY A 219 9.33 -10.07 -1.17
N ASN A 220 9.13 -8.75 -1.14
CA ASN A 220 10.11 -7.80 -0.60
C ASN A 220 10.14 -7.94 0.93
N ILE A 221 11.28 -7.65 1.58
CA ILE A 221 11.22 -7.25 2.99
C ILE A 221 12.23 -6.10 3.33
N TYR A 222 11.74 -5.08 4.06
CA TYR A 222 12.50 -4.03 4.78
C TYR A 222 12.17 -4.12 6.29
N THR A 223 13.08 -3.78 7.24
CA THR A 223 12.80 -4.11 8.67
C THR A 223 13.00 -3.05 9.76
N ALA A 224 13.88 -2.05 9.57
CA ALA A 224 14.06 -0.84 10.42
C ALA A 224 13.87 -1.02 11.95
N ASN A 225 14.96 -1.09 12.72
CA ASN A 225 14.93 -1.59 14.11
C ASN A 225 15.80 -0.79 15.11
N ILE A 226 15.35 -0.68 16.37
CA ILE A 226 15.85 0.24 17.43
C ILE A 226 17.38 0.36 17.63
N ALA A 227 18.16 -0.71 17.44
CA ALA A 227 19.59 -0.75 17.83
C ALA A 227 20.61 -0.58 16.68
N SER A 228 20.23 0.03 15.55
CA SER A 228 21.16 0.56 14.54
C SER A 228 20.47 1.67 13.73
N ASN A 229 21.10 2.20 12.69
CA ASN A 229 20.55 3.24 11.82
C ASN A 229 20.87 2.96 10.32
N ASP A 230 20.61 1.72 9.88
CA ASP A 230 20.85 1.21 8.52
C ASP A 230 19.69 0.32 8.01
N VAL A 231 19.60 0.04 6.71
CA VAL A 231 18.61 -0.89 6.14
C VAL A 231 19.20 -1.73 5.00
N SER A 232 18.49 -2.76 4.54
CA SER A 232 18.98 -3.67 3.49
C SER A 232 17.91 -4.00 2.46
N LYS A 233 18.25 -4.80 1.44
CA LYS A 233 17.27 -5.62 0.73
C LYS A 233 17.63 -7.12 0.67
N ILE A 234 18.73 -7.55 1.33
CA ILE A 234 19.10 -8.93 1.72
C ILE A 234 18.35 -9.98 0.88
N THR A 235 18.73 -10.20 -0.38
CA THR A 235 17.88 -10.88 -1.39
C THR A 235 17.25 -12.19 -0.86
N PRO A 236 18.09 -13.11 -0.36
CA PRO A 236 18.03 -13.51 1.06
C PRO A 236 19.34 -13.27 1.88
N ASP A 237 20.21 -12.33 1.45
CA ASP A 237 21.67 -12.29 1.70
C ASP A 237 22.28 -11.59 2.96
N GLY A 238 23.22 -10.63 2.81
CA GLY A 238 24.06 -10.09 3.90
C GLY A 238 25.18 -9.10 3.49
N THR A 239 26.02 -8.71 4.47
CA THR A 239 27.16 -7.75 4.40
C THR A 239 26.78 -6.27 4.19
N SER A 240 27.00 -5.43 5.21
CA SER A 240 26.30 -4.14 5.38
C SER A 240 26.93 -2.88 4.76
N THR A 241 26.07 -1.89 4.50
CA THR A 241 26.31 -0.65 3.74
C THR A 241 25.35 0.48 4.20
N ILE A 242 25.42 1.69 3.60
CA ILE A 242 24.70 2.90 4.08
C ILE A 242 24.20 3.84 2.94
N LEU A 243 22.87 3.90 2.72
CA LEU A 243 22.29 4.47 1.48
C LEU A 243 21.18 5.56 1.61
N ALA A 244 20.19 5.37 2.49
CA ALA A 244 18.88 6.06 2.39
C ALA A 244 18.16 6.29 3.75
N THR A 245 17.81 7.53 4.08
CA THR A 245 17.54 7.98 5.45
C THR A 245 16.06 8.12 5.79
N THR A 246 15.64 7.67 6.99
CA THR A 246 14.28 7.82 7.54
C THR A 246 14.24 8.07 9.04
N GLY A 247 13.06 8.44 9.58
CA GLY A 247 12.80 8.67 11.01
C GLY A 247 12.91 7.45 11.94
N THR A 248 12.72 7.70 13.24
CA THR A 248 13.11 6.78 14.34
C THR A 248 12.14 6.82 15.52
N ASN A 249 12.13 5.76 16.36
CA ASN A 249 11.21 5.45 17.46
C ASN A 249 9.79 4.81 17.18
N PRO A 250 9.51 4.12 16.04
CA PRO A 250 8.20 3.47 15.83
C PRO A 250 7.87 2.18 16.59
N ARG A 251 6.58 1.85 16.50
CA ARG A 251 5.87 0.60 16.74
C ARG A 251 4.91 0.32 15.57
N ALA A 252 3.65 0.79 15.62
CA ALA A 252 2.51 0.18 14.95
C ALA A 252 2.61 0.11 13.42
N ILE A 253 2.78 -1.09 12.88
CA ILE A 253 3.09 -1.40 11.48
C ILE A 253 1.97 -2.25 10.91
N THR A 254 1.55 -1.96 9.68
CA THR A 254 0.27 -2.38 9.08
C THR A 254 0.28 -1.97 7.60
N ILE A 255 -0.83 -2.17 6.92
CA ILE A 255 -0.97 -2.47 5.49
C ILE A 255 -2.32 -1.91 4.96
N ASP A 256 -2.45 -1.54 3.67
CA ASP A 256 -3.62 -0.86 3.04
C ASP A 256 -3.71 -0.82 1.47
N SER A 257 -4.16 -1.92 0.84
CA SER A 257 -4.37 -2.31 -0.57
C SER A 257 -4.47 -1.29 -1.72
N ALA A 258 -4.83 -0.02 -1.48
CA ALA A 258 -4.55 1.06 -2.44
C ALA A 258 -3.03 1.32 -2.57
N GLY A 259 -2.26 0.72 -1.65
CA GLY A 259 -0.81 0.67 -1.57
C GLY A 259 -0.27 1.91 -0.88
N ASN A 260 0.03 1.84 0.42
CA ASN A 260 0.62 2.96 1.15
C ASN A 260 1.52 2.48 2.33
N ILE A 261 2.02 3.44 3.13
CA ILE A 261 2.82 3.32 4.38
C ILE A 261 2.24 4.25 5.47
N TYR A 262 2.95 4.71 6.50
CA TYR A 262 2.55 5.89 7.29
C TYR A 262 3.68 6.67 7.98
N THR A 263 4.70 5.97 8.50
CA THR A 263 5.62 6.48 9.52
C THR A 263 4.88 7.31 10.58
N ALA A 264 3.87 6.73 11.25
CA ALA A 264 2.95 7.40 12.20
C ALA A 264 3.62 7.93 13.51
N ASN A 265 4.52 8.87 13.31
CA ASN A 265 5.37 9.60 14.23
C ASN A 265 4.57 10.64 15.09
N TYR A 266 5.25 11.27 16.08
CA TYR A 266 4.58 11.63 17.34
C TYR A 266 5.03 12.92 18.07
N GLY A 267 6.07 13.63 17.61
CA GLY A 267 6.65 14.80 18.31
C GLY A 267 5.67 15.98 18.49
N SER A 268 4.76 16.16 17.55
CA SER A 268 3.44 16.80 17.76
C SER A 268 2.36 16.09 16.95
N ASN A 269 2.58 14.78 16.76
CA ASN A 269 2.02 13.92 15.71
C ASN A 269 2.15 14.50 14.28
N ASP A 270 1.77 13.73 13.26
CA ASP A 270 1.52 14.20 11.88
C ASP A 270 0.63 13.15 11.14
N VAL A 271 0.17 13.37 9.88
CA VAL A 271 -0.82 12.53 9.12
C VAL A 271 -0.43 12.41 7.63
N SER A 272 -0.95 11.45 6.81
CA SER A 272 -0.65 11.33 5.33
C SER A 272 -1.54 10.37 4.48
N LYS A 273 -1.50 10.46 3.12
CA LYS A 273 -2.13 9.54 2.12
C LYS A 273 -1.51 9.55 0.69
N ILE A 274 -0.59 8.64 0.37
CA ILE A 274 0.19 8.50 -0.89
C ILE A 274 0.58 7.00 -1.14
N THR A 275 1.04 6.65 -2.34
CA THR A 275 1.39 5.28 -2.83
C THR A 275 2.52 4.54 -2.02
N PRO A 276 2.88 3.24 -2.27
CA PRO A 276 3.61 2.35 -1.32
C PRO A 276 5.13 2.17 -1.57
N GLY A 277 5.91 1.83 -0.54
CA GLY A 277 7.34 1.44 -0.58
C GLY A 277 8.48 2.50 -0.50
N GLY A 278 8.28 3.83 -0.63
CA GLY A 278 9.35 4.87 -0.47
C GLY A 278 9.05 6.39 -0.56
N THR A 279 9.23 7.07 -1.71
CA THR A 279 9.10 8.53 -1.90
C THR A 279 7.92 9.14 -1.16
N SER A 280 8.25 9.86 -0.11
CA SER A 280 7.31 10.40 0.87
C SER A 280 6.38 11.47 0.29
N THR A 281 5.23 11.65 0.95
CA THR A 281 4.57 12.94 1.23
C THR A 281 3.58 12.90 2.42
N ILE A 282 3.19 14.13 2.82
CA ILE A 282 2.57 14.69 4.05
C ILE A 282 1.00 14.69 4.10
N LEU A 283 0.38 15.11 5.21
CA LEU A 283 -0.91 15.86 5.29
C LEU A 283 -0.73 17.17 6.09
N GLY A 284 -0.83 17.14 7.43
CA GLY A 284 -0.76 18.34 8.27
C GLY A 284 -1.68 18.35 9.49
N THR A 285 -2.11 19.56 9.89
CA THR A 285 -2.71 19.89 11.18
C THR A 285 -4.23 19.67 11.23
N THR A 286 -4.63 18.42 11.40
CA THR A 286 -5.95 18.00 11.90
C THR A 286 -5.88 17.71 13.42
N GLY A 287 -6.42 16.59 13.96
CA GLY A 287 -6.43 16.28 15.40
C GLY A 287 -5.19 15.58 16.00
N THR A 288 -5.40 14.66 16.96
CA THR A 288 -4.52 14.35 18.12
C THR A 288 -4.64 12.86 18.51
N ASP A 289 -3.58 12.13 18.92
CA ASP A 289 -3.61 10.79 19.61
C ASP A 289 -3.77 9.45 18.80
N PRO A 290 -2.71 8.92 18.16
CA PRO A 290 -2.89 7.57 16.75
C PRO A 290 -3.49 6.19 17.05
N ILE A 291 -4.72 6.12 17.57
CA ILE A 291 -5.55 4.91 17.79
C ILE A 291 -5.39 3.83 16.69
N GLY A 292 -6.30 3.74 15.72
CA GLY A 292 -6.38 2.58 14.82
C GLY A 292 -7.15 2.79 13.51
N ILE A 293 -6.98 1.85 12.59
CA ILE A 293 -7.09 2.03 11.14
C ILE A 293 -8.06 1.00 10.54
N THR A 294 -8.87 1.30 9.53
CA THR A 294 -9.76 0.37 8.79
C THR A 294 -10.12 0.97 7.41
N VAL A 295 -10.55 0.18 6.42
CA VAL A 295 -9.93 0.14 5.08
C VAL A 295 -10.88 0.21 3.85
N ASP A 296 -12.20 -0.02 3.91
CA ASP A 296 -13.27 0.47 2.97
C ASP A 296 -13.20 0.18 1.43
N SER A 297 -14.35 -0.15 0.82
CA SER A 297 -14.42 -0.63 -0.59
C SER A 297 -14.61 0.45 -1.66
N ALA A 298 -15.07 1.65 -1.31
CA ALA A 298 -15.75 2.58 -2.23
C ALA A 298 -14.87 3.35 -3.23
N GLY A 299 -13.67 2.83 -3.58
CA GLY A 299 -12.66 3.47 -4.44
C GLY A 299 -12.22 4.90 -4.06
N ASN A 300 -12.46 5.35 -2.83
CA ASN A 300 -12.30 6.72 -2.37
C ASN A 300 -11.74 6.73 -0.93
N ILE A 301 -10.41 6.86 -0.82
CA ILE A 301 -9.60 6.67 0.40
C ILE A 301 -9.93 7.72 1.49
N TYR A 302 -9.44 7.56 2.73
CA TYR A 302 -9.57 8.53 3.82
C TYR A 302 -8.19 8.88 4.44
N THR A 303 -8.20 9.70 5.49
CA THR A 303 -7.52 9.40 6.77
C THR A 303 -8.53 9.65 7.89
N SER A 304 -8.21 9.37 9.14
CA SER A 304 -8.89 10.05 10.26
C SER A 304 -7.95 10.24 11.42
N ASN A 305 -8.21 11.28 12.18
CA ASN A 305 -7.16 11.95 12.93
C ASN A 305 -7.73 12.59 14.22
N ALA A 306 -8.94 12.16 14.58
CA ALA A 306 -9.83 12.76 15.56
C ALA A 306 -9.16 13.27 16.85
N GLY A 307 -9.16 14.59 17.03
CA GLY A 307 -8.49 15.30 18.13
C GLY A 307 -8.71 16.82 18.19
N SER A 308 -9.08 17.46 17.09
CA SER A 308 -9.29 18.90 17.01
C SER A 308 -10.58 19.32 17.74
N SER A 309 -11.73 19.18 17.08
CA SER A 309 -13.07 19.03 17.68
C SER A 309 -14.10 18.44 16.73
N ASP A 310 -13.71 18.08 15.49
CA ASP A 310 -14.54 18.44 14.33
C ASP A 310 -14.53 17.43 13.18
N VAL A 311 -15.61 16.65 13.05
CA VAL A 311 -15.80 15.70 11.93
C VAL A 311 -15.53 16.41 10.59
N SER A 312 -14.63 15.79 9.84
CA SER A 312 -13.97 16.34 8.67
C SER A 312 -14.38 15.58 7.41
N LYS A 313 -13.86 15.94 6.24
CA LYS A 313 -13.98 15.14 5.01
C LYS A 313 -12.91 15.58 4.00
N ILE A 314 -11.72 14.94 4.02
CA ILE A 314 -10.52 15.27 3.21
C ILE A 314 -10.76 15.44 1.69
N THR A 315 -11.95 15.12 1.16
CA THR A 315 -12.56 15.95 0.09
C THR A 315 -11.80 15.88 -1.24
N PRO A 316 -11.67 17.00 -1.99
CA PRO A 316 -10.85 17.08 -3.20
C PRO A 316 -9.48 17.78 -3.00
N ASP A 317 -9.39 18.66 -2.00
CA ASP A 317 -8.31 19.63 -1.77
C ASP A 317 -8.10 19.81 -0.24
N ASP A 318 -7.12 19.10 0.34
CA ASP A 318 -6.51 19.31 1.67
C ASP A 318 -7.44 19.28 2.94
N THR A 319 -8.49 18.43 3.01
CA THR A 319 -9.76 18.92 3.62
C THR A 319 -10.27 18.52 5.04
N SER A 320 -10.85 19.53 5.71
CA SER A 320 -11.85 19.37 6.79
C SER A 320 -13.15 20.16 6.52
N THR A 321 -14.22 19.93 7.30
CA THR A 321 -15.60 20.40 7.01
C THR A 321 -16.25 21.26 8.11
N ILE A 322 -17.38 21.93 7.78
CA ILE A 322 -18.12 22.84 8.67
C ILE A 322 -19.56 22.35 8.88
N LEU A 323 -20.01 22.06 10.13
CA LEU A 323 -21.43 21.73 10.43
C LEU A 323 -22.00 22.10 11.82
N GLY A 324 -21.73 21.37 12.92
CA GLY A 324 -22.53 21.48 14.16
C GLY A 324 -22.07 20.68 15.40
N THR A 325 -22.34 19.37 15.48
CA THR A 325 -22.11 18.49 16.66
C THR A 325 -21.82 17.02 16.22
N THR A 326 -21.25 16.16 17.09
CA THR A 326 -21.03 14.70 16.87
C THR A 326 -19.84 14.11 17.69
N GLY A 327 -19.74 12.79 17.85
CA GLY A 327 -18.94 12.11 18.89
C GLY A 327 -17.43 12.00 18.68
N LEU A 328 -16.69 11.72 19.76
CA LEU A 328 -15.21 11.64 19.73
C LEU A 328 -14.71 10.28 19.20
N ALA A 329 -13.60 10.31 18.47
CA ALA A 329 -12.86 9.22 17.81
C ALA A 329 -13.52 8.45 16.65
N PRO A 330 -14.82 8.11 16.72
CA PRO A 330 -15.26 6.77 16.41
C PRO A 330 -14.83 5.76 17.50
N ALA A 331 -13.55 5.34 17.48
CA ALA A 331 -12.79 4.67 18.56
C ALA A 331 -11.31 4.45 18.14
N MET A 332 -11.04 3.32 17.49
CA MET A 332 -10.19 3.27 16.29
C MET A 332 -10.99 3.89 15.12
N ILE A 333 -10.98 3.33 13.91
CA ILE A 333 -12.05 3.56 12.93
C ILE A 333 -12.60 2.25 12.36
N ALA A 334 -13.84 2.26 11.88
CA ALA A 334 -14.52 1.12 11.26
C ALA A 334 -14.84 1.42 9.82
N ILE A 335 -15.16 0.36 9.12
CA ILE A 335 -16.14 0.42 8.06
C ILE A 335 -17.05 -0.80 8.18
N ASP A 336 -18.28 -0.65 7.73
CA ASP A 336 -18.84 -1.67 6.87
C ASP A 336 -19.13 -1.01 5.51
N SER A 337 -18.62 -1.58 4.42
CA SER A 337 -17.73 -0.90 3.44
C SER A 337 -18.11 0.43 2.74
N ALA A 338 -19.30 0.98 2.93
CA ALA A 338 -19.72 2.26 2.35
C ALA A 338 -19.50 3.49 3.25
N GLY A 339 -19.62 3.36 4.58
CA GLY A 339 -19.26 4.41 5.54
C GLY A 339 -20.38 5.36 6.01
N ASN A 340 -21.52 4.84 6.45
CA ASN A 340 -22.49 5.61 7.26
C ASN A 340 -22.06 5.64 8.75
N ILE A 341 -21.54 6.80 9.21
CA ILE A 341 -20.92 6.96 10.54
C ILE A 341 -21.86 6.61 11.69
N TYR A 342 -21.43 5.73 12.59
CA TYR A 342 -22.04 5.53 13.92
C TYR A 342 -21.52 6.55 14.94
N THR A 343 -22.29 6.76 16.00
CA THR A 343 -22.01 7.72 17.07
C THR A 343 -21.78 7.01 18.42
N ALA A 344 -20.86 7.55 19.22
CA ALA A 344 -20.50 7.06 20.55
C ALA A 344 -20.19 8.24 21.49
N ASN A 345 -20.33 8.05 22.81
CA ASN A 345 -20.20 9.10 23.84
C ASN A 345 -19.59 8.65 25.19
N GLN A 346 -19.26 7.36 25.37
CA GLN A 346 -18.51 6.79 26.51
C GLN A 346 -19.07 7.12 27.90
N GLY A 347 -18.59 8.18 28.56
CA GLY A 347 -19.01 8.62 29.89
C GLY A 347 -20.25 9.52 29.87
N SER A 348 -21.29 9.15 29.12
CA SER A 348 -22.48 9.99 28.91
C SER A 348 -23.81 9.25 28.73
N ASN A 349 -23.88 7.92 28.97
CA ASN A 349 -25.13 7.13 29.01
C ASN A 349 -26.02 7.25 27.74
N ASN A 350 -25.41 7.40 26.56
CA ASN A 350 -26.16 7.45 25.30
C ASN A 350 -25.33 7.10 24.04
N VAL A 351 -26.03 6.66 23.00
CA VAL A 351 -25.49 6.47 21.64
C VAL A 351 -25.48 7.79 20.83
N SER A 352 -26.39 8.73 21.10
CA SER A 352 -26.69 9.88 20.19
C SER A 352 -27.02 9.43 18.75
N LYS A 353 -27.76 8.32 18.61
CA LYS A 353 -28.12 7.65 17.36
C LYS A 353 -28.97 8.53 16.41
N ILE A 354 -28.30 9.31 15.56
CA ILE A 354 -28.88 10.27 14.61
C ILE A 354 -28.79 9.80 13.14
N THR A 355 -29.18 10.69 12.23
CA THR A 355 -29.33 10.51 10.77
C THR A 355 -29.61 11.89 10.15
N PRO A 356 -29.64 12.07 8.82
CA PRO A 356 -30.01 13.36 8.20
C PRO A 356 -31.38 13.92 8.61
N ASP A 357 -32.32 13.10 9.11
CA ASP A 357 -33.61 13.49 9.69
C ASP A 357 -33.57 13.77 11.22
N GLY A 358 -32.38 13.76 11.83
CA GLY A 358 -32.04 14.48 13.07
C GLY A 358 -32.84 14.12 14.33
N THR A 359 -33.51 12.97 14.38
CA THR A 359 -34.49 12.62 15.40
C THR A 359 -33.87 11.83 16.57
N SER A 360 -34.54 11.76 17.72
CA SER A 360 -33.97 11.21 18.96
C SER A 360 -35.00 10.63 19.94
N THR A 361 -34.51 9.83 20.89
CA THR A 361 -35.28 9.12 21.94
C THR A 361 -34.41 8.77 23.15
N VAL A 362 -33.11 8.49 22.94
CA VAL A 362 -32.11 8.15 23.96
C VAL A 362 -32.42 6.81 24.67
N ASN A 363 -32.53 6.78 26.00
CA ASN A 363 -32.59 5.54 26.80
C ASN A 363 -33.93 4.82 26.58
N TRP A 364 -33.87 3.59 26.07
CA TRP A 364 -34.95 2.98 25.28
C TRP A 364 -35.26 1.50 25.61
N ALA A 365 -34.28 0.75 26.11
CA ALA A 365 -34.38 -0.67 26.43
C ALA A 365 -33.31 -1.08 27.46
N GLU A 366 -33.34 -2.34 27.90
CA GLU A 366 -32.53 -2.91 28.99
C GLU A 366 -31.02 -2.96 28.66
N THR A 367 -30.37 -1.81 28.75
CA THR A 367 -29.00 -1.58 28.25
C THR A 367 -27.91 -2.06 29.22
N GLY A 368 -26.74 -2.39 28.69
CA GLY A 368 -25.51 -2.65 29.45
C GLY A 368 -24.28 -2.45 28.57
N ASN A 369 -23.19 -1.93 29.13
CA ASN A 369 -22.21 -1.18 28.35
C ASN A 369 -21.04 -1.95 27.71
N ALA A 370 -20.64 -1.46 26.52
CA ALA A 370 -19.26 -1.11 26.15
C ALA A 370 -18.33 -1.93 25.20
N PRO A 371 -18.59 -3.16 24.70
CA PRO A 371 -17.59 -4.04 24.08
C PRO A 371 -16.49 -3.41 23.19
N THR A 372 -15.27 -3.21 23.72
CA THR A 372 -14.22 -2.44 23.03
C THR A 372 -13.38 -3.25 22.02
N GLY A 373 -14.06 -3.76 21.01
CA GLY A 373 -13.51 -4.09 19.69
C GLY A 373 -14.63 -3.95 18.67
N ILE A 374 -14.57 -4.75 17.61
CA ILE A 374 -15.70 -5.42 16.95
C ILE A 374 -15.10 -6.26 15.79
N THR A 375 -15.90 -7.11 15.16
CA THR A 375 -15.71 -7.62 13.78
C THR A 375 -17.12 -7.70 13.17
N ILE A 376 -17.24 -7.65 11.85
CA ILE A 376 -18.50 -7.63 11.08
C ILE A 376 -18.25 -8.49 9.81
N ASP A 377 -19.27 -8.97 9.09
CA ASP A 377 -19.12 -9.93 7.97
C ASP A 377 -20.02 -9.72 6.73
N SER A 378 -19.97 -10.65 5.77
CA SER A 378 -20.88 -10.76 4.61
C SER A 378 -22.40 -10.59 4.88
N ALA A 379 -22.87 -10.98 6.06
CA ALA A 379 -24.22 -10.72 6.60
C ALA A 379 -24.21 -9.76 7.81
N GLY A 380 -23.03 -9.25 8.17
CA GLY A 380 -22.79 -8.11 9.04
C GLY A 380 -23.05 -8.33 10.54
N ASN A 381 -22.84 -9.55 11.04
CA ASN A 381 -23.23 -10.03 12.39
C ASN A 381 -22.31 -9.53 13.54
N ILE A 382 -22.53 -9.98 14.79
CA ILE A 382 -21.72 -9.57 15.96
C ILE A 382 -21.74 -10.51 17.20
N TYR A 383 -20.84 -10.25 18.15
CA TYR A 383 -20.58 -10.94 19.45
C TYR A 383 -20.56 -9.93 20.62
N THR A 384 -20.17 -10.33 21.85
CA THR A 384 -19.92 -9.50 23.06
C THR A 384 -18.97 -10.23 24.03
N SER A 385 -17.85 -9.65 24.51
CA SER A 385 -16.96 -10.27 25.53
C SER A 385 -16.75 -9.32 26.73
N ASN A 386 -17.35 -9.65 27.88
CA ASN A 386 -18.09 -8.67 28.68
C ASN A 386 -17.54 -8.33 30.08
N HIS A 387 -16.28 -7.89 30.12
CA HIS A 387 -15.77 -7.04 31.20
C HIS A 387 -15.90 -7.68 32.60
N ASP A 388 -16.22 -6.88 33.61
CA ASP A 388 -16.53 -7.33 34.98
C ASP A 388 -18.05 -7.49 35.20
N SER A 389 -18.79 -8.18 34.30
CA SER A 389 -20.28 -8.15 34.32
C SER A 389 -21.01 -9.49 34.38
N ASN A 390 -20.33 -10.64 34.26
CA ASN A 390 -20.92 -11.99 34.34
C ASN A 390 -22.07 -12.31 33.36
N ASN A 391 -22.39 -11.42 32.41
CA ASN A 391 -23.44 -11.64 31.40
C ASN A 391 -22.87 -11.53 29.99
N VAL A 392 -23.28 -12.43 29.10
CA VAL A 392 -22.86 -12.51 27.71
C VAL A 392 -24.10 -12.75 26.87
N THR A 393 -24.24 -12.02 25.78
CA THR A 393 -25.52 -11.86 25.08
C THR A 393 -25.44 -12.34 23.65
N LYS A 394 -25.68 -11.49 22.62
CA LYS A 394 -25.33 -11.73 21.21
C LYS A 394 -25.63 -10.44 20.43
N ILE A 395 -24.63 -9.58 20.26
CA ILE A 395 -24.69 -8.45 19.31
C ILE A 395 -25.30 -8.90 17.97
N THR A 396 -26.53 -8.53 17.61
CA THR A 396 -27.15 -8.94 16.33
C THR A 396 -27.16 -7.82 15.28
N PRO A 397 -27.40 -8.14 13.98
CA PRO A 397 -27.69 -7.14 12.95
C PRO A 397 -28.81 -6.15 13.35
N ASP A 398 -29.72 -6.52 14.26
CA ASP A 398 -30.46 -5.61 15.14
C ASP A 398 -29.62 -5.14 16.36
N GLY A 399 -29.66 -5.84 17.50
CA GLY A 399 -28.96 -5.47 18.74
C GLY A 399 -29.29 -6.22 20.05
N THR A 400 -29.91 -7.41 20.01
CA THR A 400 -30.69 -8.08 21.10
C THR A 400 -29.89 -9.00 22.07
N SER A 401 -30.52 -9.51 23.15
CA SER A 401 -29.85 -10.15 24.32
C SER A 401 -30.28 -11.59 24.68
N THR A 402 -29.48 -12.29 25.51
CA THR A 402 -29.64 -13.70 25.98
C THR A 402 -28.68 -13.99 27.18
N ILE A 403 -28.59 -15.24 27.69
CA ILE A 403 -27.55 -15.71 28.65
C ILE A 403 -27.41 -17.25 28.63
N LEU A 404 -26.22 -17.84 28.89
CA LEU A 404 -26.09 -19.30 29.08
C LEU A 404 -24.96 -19.83 30.01
N GLY A 405 -23.67 -19.74 29.66
CA GLY A 405 -22.66 -20.76 30.07
C GLY A 405 -21.51 -20.36 31.01
N THR A 406 -20.32 -20.90 30.73
CA THR A 406 -18.99 -20.69 31.34
C THR A 406 -17.91 -20.86 30.26
N THR A 407 -16.69 -20.38 30.46
CA THR A 407 -15.54 -20.63 29.56
C THR A 407 -14.15 -20.43 30.18
N GLY A 408 -13.75 -19.19 30.49
CA GLY A 408 -12.34 -18.85 30.31
C GLY A 408 -11.86 -17.41 30.46
N HIS A 409 -12.20 -16.76 31.57
CA HIS A 409 -11.34 -15.78 32.27
C HIS A 409 -10.21 -15.06 31.46
N GLN A 410 -10.45 -13.88 30.84
CA GLN A 410 -9.35 -13.01 30.35
C GLN A 410 -9.26 -12.45 28.90
N PRO A 411 -10.24 -12.48 27.96
CA PRO A 411 -9.98 -12.16 26.55
C PRO A 411 -9.38 -10.78 26.20
N TYR A 412 -8.11 -10.74 25.80
CA TYR A 412 -7.36 -9.51 25.48
C TYR A 412 -7.94 -8.67 24.32
N ARG A 413 -8.40 -9.32 23.24
CA ARG A 413 -8.93 -8.66 22.03
C ARG A 413 -10.12 -9.38 21.41
N ILE A 414 -10.02 -10.71 21.29
CA ILE A 414 -10.98 -11.69 20.76
C ILE A 414 -11.62 -11.37 19.40
N VAL A 415 -11.01 -11.90 18.33
CA VAL A 415 -11.55 -11.95 16.97
C VAL A 415 -11.66 -13.40 16.45
N ILE A 416 -12.72 -13.69 15.70
CA ILE A 416 -13.21 -15.00 15.23
C ILE A 416 -13.61 -14.86 13.74
N ASP A 417 -13.46 -15.95 12.97
CA ASP A 417 -13.59 -15.99 11.51
C ASP A 417 -15.05 -16.12 11.01
N SER A 418 -15.31 -15.97 9.70
CA SER A 418 -16.65 -15.72 9.13
C SER A 418 -17.44 -16.92 8.56
N VAL A 419 -16.87 -17.89 7.83
CA VAL A 419 -17.59 -19.17 7.53
C VAL A 419 -17.50 -20.18 8.69
N GLY A 420 -16.66 -19.89 9.68
CA GLY A 420 -17.25 -19.11 10.79
C GLY A 420 -16.97 -19.58 12.21
N ASN A 421 -16.05 -20.52 12.37
CA ASN A 421 -16.35 -21.70 13.18
C ASN A 421 -16.35 -21.46 14.69
N VAL A 422 -15.18 -21.34 15.34
CA VAL A 422 -14.96 -20.85 16.73
C VAL A 422 -13.47 -20.53 16.94
N TYR A 423 -13.11 -19.49 17.71
CA TYR A 423 -11.70 -19.16 18.03
C TYR A 423 -11.38 -18.89 19.52
N THR A 424 -12.05 -19.49 20.51
CA THR A 424 -11.95 -19.06 21.93
C THR A 424 -10.53 -18.96 22.54
N CYS A 425 -9.53 -19.66 21.99
CA CYS A 425 -8.09 -19.52 22.28
C CYS A 425 -7.78 -19.48 23.79
N ASN A 426 -8.17 -20.55 24.48
CA ASN A 426 -8.49 -20.50 25.91
C ASN A 426 -7.27 -20.36 26.81
N SER A 427 -6.04 -20.53 26.31
CA SER A 427 -4.82 -20.08 26.98
C SER A 427 -4.55 -20.68 28.38
N GLY A 428 -5.26 -21.76 28.76
CA GLY A 428 -5.19 -22.37 30.08
C GLY A 428 -4.41 -23.69 30.13
N SER A 429 -5.12 -24.79 30.38
CA SER A 429 -4.60 -26.15 30.68
C SER A 429 -3.45 -26.74 29.84
N HIS A 430 -3.38 -26.44 28.52
CA HIS A 430 -2.82 -27.35 27.49
C HIS A 430 -3.41 -28.77 27.61
N ASN A 431 -4.72 -28.86 27.84
CA ASN A 431 -5.57 -30.03 27.58
C ASN A 431 -6.85 -29.41 27.00
N VAL A 432 -6.97 -29.37 25.67
CA VAL A 432 -7.66 -28.28 24.98
C VAL A 432 -9.08 -28.66 24.60
N THR A 433 -10.05 -28.14 25.35
CA THR A 433 -11.48 -28.32 25.11
C THR A 433 -11.87 -27.78 23.73
N LYS A 434 -12.05 -28.70 22.77
CA LYS A 434 -12.43 -28.42 21.39
C LYS A 434 -13.92 -28.05 21.28
N ILE A 435 -14.22 -26.78 21.48
CA ILE A 435 -15.45 -26.13 21.03
C ILE A 435 -15.55 -26.20 19.49
N THR A 436 -16.71 -26.57 18.94
CA THR A 436 -17.00 -26.53 17.48
C THR A 436 -18.31 -25.74 17.25
N PRO A 437 -19.01 -25.69 16.09
CA PRO A 437 -20.15 -24.77 15.91
C PRO A 437 -21.32 -24.91 16.91
N ASP A 438 -21.42 -26.07 17.54
CA ASP A 438 -22.24 -26.37 18.72
C ASP A 438 -21.82 -25.63 20.01
N GLY A 439 -20.68 -24.93 20.00
CA GLY A 439 -20.08 -24.23 21.14
C GLY A 439 -19.29 -25.07 22.16
N THR A 440 -19.17 -26.41 22.05
CA THR A 440 -18.97 -27.32 23.21
C THR A 440 -17.58 -27.97 23.40
N SER A 441 -17.35 -29.26 23.11
CA SER A 441 -16.17 -29.99 23.66
C SER A 441 -15.78 -31.31 22.99
N THR A 442 -14.53 -31.43 22.51
CA THR A 442 -13.70 -32.66 22.49
C THR A 442 -12.22 -32.33 22.86
N ILE A 443 -11.21 -33.08 22.39
CA ILE A 443 -9.75 -32.90 22.60
C ILE A 443 -9.01 -33.32 21.30
N LEU A 444 -7.77 -32.89 21.00
CA LEU A 444 -7.02 -33.36 19.81
C LEU A 444 -5.49 -33.60 19.98
N ALA A 445 -4.69 -32.60 20.32
CA ALA A 445 -3.26 -32.56 19.96
C ALA A 445 -2.26 -32.84 21.11
N ALA A 446 -1.05 -32.27 20.99
CA ALA A 446 0.05 -32.25 21.96
C ALA A 446 0.92 -31.01 21.65
N THR A 447 1.91 -30.69 22.49
CA THR A 447 2.84 -29.56 22.29
C THR A 447 4.24 -29.90 22.81
N GLY A 448 5.14 -28.92 22.87
CA GLY A 448 6.06 -28.81 24.01
C GLY A 448 5.42 -27.87 25.03
N SER A 449 6.03 -26.70 25.24
CA SER A 449 5.39 -25.56 25.91
C SER A 449 4.91 -24.53 24.89
N SER A 450 3.71 -23.98 25.11
CA SER A 450 3.48 -22.53 24.99
C SER A 450 2.53 -22.00 23.89
N PRO A 451 2.02 -22.75 22.89
CA PRO A 451 1.03 -22.24 21.91
C PRO A 451 -0.33 -21.74 22.43
N PHE A 452 -0.41 -20.48 22.91
CA PHE A 452 -1.67 -19.78 23.30
C PHE A 452 -2.01 -18.53 22.45
N GLY A 453 -1.57 -18.47 21.20
CA GLY A 453 -1.93 -17.38 20.28
C GLY A 453 -1.71 -17.75 18.82
N ILE A 454 -2.77 -17.62 18.03
CA ILE A 454 -3.00 -18.37 16.79
C ILE A 454 -4.12 -17.68 15.97
N ALA A 455 -4.07 -17.75 14.62
CA ALA A 455 -4.96 -17.02 13.70
C ALA A 455 -5.36 -17.86 12.46
N VAL A 456 -6.28 -17.40 11.59
CA VAL A 456 -6.86 -18.24 10.52
C VAL A 456 -7.43 -17.47 9.31
N ASP A 457 -7.08 -17.89 8.08
CA ASP A 457 -7.70 -17.47 6.81
C ASP A 457 -7.65 -18.57 5.75
N SER A 458 -8.49 -18.47 4.71
CA SER A 458 -8.44 -19.12 3.38
C SER A 458 -8.00 -20.60 3.20
N ALA A 459 -6.80 -21.00 3.65
CA ALA A 459 -6.25 -22.37 3.65
C ALA A 459 -5.64 -22.81 5.00
N ASP A 460 -5.72 -21.92 5.99
CA ASP A 460 -5.88 -22.15 7.43
C ASP A 460 -4.82 -22.98 8.18
N ASN A 461 -3.54 -22.93 7.79
CA ASN A 461 -2.48 -23.58 8.56
C ASN A 461 -2.36 -22.99 9.98
N VAL A 462 -1.93 -23.81 10.95
CA VAL A 462 -1.46 -23.29 12.25
C VAL A 462 -0.28 -22.36 12.00
N TYR A 463 -0.19 -21.21 12.67
CA TYR A 463 1.10 -20.55 12.87
C TYR A 463 1.08 -19.84 14.24
N THR A 464 2.18 -19.91 14.99
CA THR A 464 2.21 -19.49 16.40
C THR A 464 3.45 -18.67 16.75
N ALA A 465 3.26 -17.52 17.41
CA ALA A 465 4.33 -16.60 17.81
C ALA A 465 5.08 -17.03 19.09
N ASN A 466 5.60 -18.26 19.12
CA ASN A 466 6.25 -18.84 20.30
C ASN A 466 7.49 -18.04 20.74
N SER A 467 7.36 -17.30 21.85
CA SER A 467 8.32 -16.29 22.25
C SER A 467 8.68 -16.34 23.74
N GLY A 468 9.97 -16.19 24.05
CA GLY A 468 10.48 -16.27 25.42
C GLY A 468 11.01 -17.67 25.74
N SER A 469 11.80 -18.23 24.82
CA SER A 469 12.43 -19.55 24.96
C SER A 469 13.89 -19.58 24.47
N ASP A 470 14.28 -19.20 23.24
CA ASP A 470 13.50 -18.96 22.01
C ASP A 470 13.56 -20.17 21.05
N ASN A 471 13.69 -21.40 21.58
CA ASN A 471 13.91 -22.60 20.76
C ASN A 471 12.95 -22.63 19.57
N LEU A 472 13.54 -22.72 18.37
CA LEU A 472 13.05 -22.08 17.16
C LEU A 472 11.83 -22.80 16.60
N THR A 473 10.69 -22.50 17.21
CA THR A 473 9.42 -23.18 16.98
C THR A 473 8.82 -22.69 15.65
N LYS A 474 9.34 -23.24 14.56
CA LYS A 474 8.54 -23.48 13.36
C LYS A 474 7.65 -24.70 13.67
N ILE A 475 6.35 -24.51 13.84
CA ILE A 475 5.35 -25.59 13.82
C ILE A 475 4.07 -25.09 13.16
N THR A 476 3.43 -25.96 12.39
CA THR A 476 2.05 -25.84 11.93
C THR A 476 1.26 -27.11 12.38
N PRO A 477 0.39 -27.85 11.64
CA PRO A 477 -0.33 -29.03 12.21
C PRO A 477 0.40 -30.38 12.41
N ASP A 478 1.72 -30.50 12.25
CA ASP A 478 2.46 -31.78 12.27
C ASP A 478 3.24 -32.03 13.59
N GLY A 479 3.98 -33.16 13.68
CA GLY A 479 4.98 -33.47 14.70
C GLY A 479 6.37 -32.82 14.53
N THR A 480 6.72 -32.30 13.36
CA THR A 480 8.11 -31.91 13.02
C THR A 480 8.55 -30.56 13.61
N SER A 481 9.58 -30.59 14.47
CA SER A 481 10.16 -29.44 15.18
C SER A 481 11.71 -29.40 15.11
N THR A 482 12.35 -28.26 15.36
CA THR A 482 13.80 -28.01 15.12
C THR A 482 14.32 -26.82 15.95
N THR A 483 15.64 -26.58 15.99
CA THR A 483 16.25 -25.27 16.37
C THR A 483 17.54 -25.03 15.58
N ILE A 484 17.69 -23.85 14.95
CA ILE A 484 18.79 -23.57 13.98
C ILE A 484 19.34 -22.13 13.95
N ALA A 485 18.50 -21.10 13.74
CA ALA A 485 18.96 -19.78 13.26
C ALA A 485 18.91 -18.63 14.29
N THR A 486 19.70 -17.59 14.03
CA THR A 486 19.94 -16.44 14.94
C THR A 486 19.38 -15.14 14.36
N ILE A 487 18.39 -14.53 15.04
CA ILE A 487 17.73 -13.27 14.69
C ILE A 487 16.85 -12.72 15.84
N GLY A 488 15.87 -13.47 16.34
CA GLY A 488 14.71 -12.89 17.08
C GLY A 488 14.86 -12.67 18.58
N SER A 489 14.26 -11.58 19.10
CA SER A 489 14.14 -11.34 20.56
C SER A 489 13.37 -10.05 21.00
N ARG A 490 12.04 -9.96 20.83
CA ARG A 490 11.17 -9.04 21.65
C ARG A 490 9.62 -9.17 21.68
N PRO A 491 8.81 -9.76 20.76
CA PRO A 491 7.38 -10.01 21.00
C PRO A 491 6.40 -8.85 20.67
N PHE A 492 5.44 -9.01 19.74
CA PHE A 492 4.11 -9.50 20.18
C PHE A 492 3.14 -9.95 19.06
N ALA A 493 3.14 -9.36 17.85
CA ALA A 493 2.12 -9.61 16.79
C ALA A 493 2.62 -9.30 15.36
N ILE A 494 1.91 -9.75 14.31
CA ILE A 494 2.41 -9.84 12.91
C ILE A 494 1.37 -9.55 11.77
N THR A 495 1.72 -9.57 10.45
CA THR A 495 0.86 -9.70 9.21
C THR A 495 1.61 -10.32 8.01
N VAL A 496 0.92 -10.78 6.95
CA VAL A 496 1.51 -11.30 5.68
C VAL A 496 0.52 -11.19 4.46
N ASP A 497 0.94 -11.37 3.19
CA ASP A 497 0.20 -10.95 1.96
C ASP A 497 -0.42 -12.10 1.13
N SER A 498 -1.13 -11.74 0.05
CA SER A 498 -1.57 -12.66 -1.02
C SER A 498 -0.43 -13.19 -1.93
N ALA A 499 0.84 -12.97 -1.56
CA ALA A 499 2.01 -13.69 -2.08
C ALA A 499 2.72 -14.48 -0.96
N GLY A 500 2.06 -14.63 0.19
CA GLY A 500 2.47 -15.37 1.37
C GLY A 500 3.78 -14.97 2.11
N ASN A 501 4.47 -13.82 1.88
CA ASN A 501 5.76 -13.51 2.56
C ASN A 501 6.34 -12.05 2.54
N ILE A 502 7.13 -11.47 3.50
CA ILE A 502 7.23 -11.50 5.00
C ILE A 502 8.05 -10.29 5.63
N TYR A 503 7.69 -9.00 5.44
CA TYR A 503 7.91 -7.82 6.33
C TYR A 503 8.46 -7.98 7.78
N THR A 504 9.63 -8.53 8.07
CA THR A 504 10.11 -8.69 9.46
C THR A 504 10.07 -7.39 10.27
N ALA A 505 9.36 -7.37 11.40
CA ALA A 505 9.09 -6.18 12.20
C ALA A 505 10.21 -5.94 13.24
N ASN A 506 11.36 -5.47 12.75
CA ASN A 506 12.70 -5.58 13.33
C ASN A 506 12.87 -5.50 14.87
N GLN A 507 12.35 -4.46 15.53
CA GLN A 507 12.62 -4.07 16.93
C GLN A 507 14.07 -3.92 17.47
N GLY A 508 15.19 -4.45 16.93
CA GLY A 508 16.52 -4.04 17.43
C GLY A 508 17.85 -4.60 16.89
N SER A 509 18.23 -4.35 15.62
CA SER A 509 19.61 -4.00 15.20
C SER A 509 19.65 -3.27 13.84
N SER A 510 18.58 -2.53 13.51
CA SER A 510 18.20 -2.11 12.15
C SER A 510 18.49 -3.14 11.05
N ASN A 511 19.12 -2.77 9.93
CA ASN A 511 19.20 -3.60 8.73
C ASN A 511 17.80 -3.82 8.09
N ALA A 512 17.74 -4.61 7.03
CA ALA A 512 16.52 -5.32 6.64
C ALA A 512 16.78 -6.82 6.65
N THR A 513 16.30 -7.53 7.68
CA THR A 513 16.53 -8.97 7.87
C THR A 513 15.68 -9.83 6.93
N LYS A 514 15.73 -9.59 5.60
CA LYS A 514 14.87 -10.22 4.59
C LYS A 514 15.13 -11.74 4.54
N THR A 515 14.25 -12.53 5.16
CA THR A 515 14.73 -13.57 6.09
C THR A 515 15.17 -14.90 5.45
N THR A 516 16.32 -14.87 4.74
CA THR A 516 17.26 -15.98 4.46
C THR A 516 16.75 -17.14 3.57
N PRO A 517 17.64 -17.80 2.78
CA PRO A 517 18.86 -18.47 3.28
C PRO A 517 20.24 -17.78 3.16
N ASP A 518 20.57 -17.12 2.04
CA ASP A 518 21.95 -17.15 1.46
C ASP A 518 22.82 -15.86 1.51
N GLY A 519 23.28 -15.27 0.37
CA GLY A 519 24.55 -14.53 0.35
C GLY A 519 24.94 -13.63 -0.86
N THR A 520 24.06 -13.31 -1.82
CA THR A 520 24.33 -12.42 -2.98
C THR A 520 24.83 -10.97 -2.70
N SER A 521 24.71 -10.48 -1.47
CA SER A 521 24.96 -9.12 -0.96
C SER A 521 24.23 -7.96 -1.66
N THR A 522 23.19 -7.44 -0.99
CA THR A 522 22.29 -6.35 -1.44
C THR A 522 21.85 -5.44 -0.29
N ILE A 523 22.78 -4.99 0.55
CA ILE A 523 22.45 -4.08 1.67
C ILE A 523 22.39 -2.62 1.19
N VAL A 524 21.62 -1.76 1.87
CA VAL A 524 21.32 -0.39 1.44
C VAL A 524 21.24 0.65 2.58
N GLY A 525 20.06 0.94 3.13
CA GLY A 525 19.65 2.18 3.81
C GLY A 525 20.51 2.76 4.96
N THR A 526 20.14 3.98 5.34
CA THR A 526 20.50 4.71 6.58
C THR A 526 19.23 5.07 7.36
N THR A 527 18.23 4.18 7.32
CA THR A 527 16.94 4.36 8.00
C THR A 527 17.13 4.45 9.50
N GLY A 528 16.18 5.07 10.21
CA GLY A 528 16.12 4.95 11.67
C GLY A 528 15.70 3.54 12.09
N THR A 529 14.52 3.41 12.72
CA THR A 529 14.23 2.29 13.62
C THR A 529 12.75 1.88 13.66
N GLY A 530 12.36 1.04 14.63
CA GLY A 530 10.97 0.82 15.05
C GLY A 530 10.47 -0.63 15.01
N PRO A 531 9.49 -0.94 14.14
CA PRO A 531 8.76 -2.23 14.07
C PRO A 531 7.63 -2.46 15.11
N GLY A 532 6.41 -2.82 14.68
CA GLY A 532 5.45 -3.68 15.41
C GLY A 532 4.20 -3.08 16.14
N ALA A 533 2.98 -3.28 15.59
CA ALA A 533 1.63 -3.36 16.23
C ALA A 533 0.54 -3.17 15.13
N ILE A 534 -0.40 -4.10 14.93
CA ILE A 534 -0.60 -4.58 13.55
C ILE A 534 -1.90 -5.37 13.28
N ALA A 535 -2.47 -5.23 12.06
CA ALA A 535 -3.51 -6.09 11.45
C ALA A 535 -3.60 -5.95 9.90
N LEU A 536 -4.23 -6.94 9.25
CA LEU A 536 -4.48 -7.13 7.79
C LEU A 536 -5.77 -6.39 7.35
N ASP A 537 -6.04 -5.86 6.14
CA ASP A 537 -5.40 -5.62 4.83
C ASP A 537 -4.25 -6.47 4.27
N SER A 538 -4.29 -6.79 2.96
CA SER A 538 -3.37 -7.70 2.28
C SER A 538 -2.42 -7.10 1.22
N ALA A 539 -2.41 -5.78 0.94
CA ALA A 539 -1.60 -5.22 -0.18
C ALA A 539 -1.04 -3.77 -0.08
N GLY A 540 -1.18 -3.06 1.04
CA GLY A 540 -0.26 -1.93 1.40
C GLY A 540 0.95 -2.38 2.22
N ASN A 541 1.61 -1.52 3.02
CA ASN A 541 2.85 -1.91 3.73
C ASN A 541 3.33 -0.95 4.87
N ILE A 542 4.31 -1.40 5.66
CA ILE A 542 5.20 -0.65 6.60
C ILE A 542 4.65 0.60 7.37
N TYR A 543 3.43 0.61 7.94
CA TYR A 543 2.89 1.80 8.65
C TYR A 543 3.76 2.49 9.74
N THR A 544 4.35 1.72 10.66
CA THR A 544 5.23 2.12 11.78
C THR A 544 4.84 3.38 12.61
N ALA A 545 4.13 3.24 13.75
CA ALA A 545 3.64 4.35 14.62
C ALA A 545 4.25 4.44 16.04
N GLN A 546 4.46 5.64 16.59
CA GLN A 546 5.53 5.92 17.57
C GLN A 546 5.27 5.74 19.08
N TYR A 547 6.32 6.09 19.86
CA TYR A 547 6.15 6.81 21.12
C TYR A 547 6.64 8.29 21.13
N ASN A 548 7.63 8.72 20.32
CA ASN A 548 7.97 10.15 20.13
C ASN A 548 8.93 10.41 18.94
N SER A 549 8.63 11.38 18.05
CA SER A 549 9.58 11.94 17.04
C SER A 549 8.99 13.08 16.16
N SER A 550 7.88 12.80 15.47
CA SER A 550 7.38 13.43 14.21
C SER A 550 8.25 13.05 12.99
N ASP A 551 7.77 13.30 11.74
CA ASP A 551 8.08 12.58 10.47
C ASP A 551 7.01 11.55 10.07
N VAL A 552 5.83 12.03 9.65
CA VAL A 552 4.73 11.20 9.12
C VAL A 552 4.58 11.35 7.62
N SER A 553 4.73 10.24 6.89
CA SER A 553 4.46 10.21 5.47
C SER A 553 4.02 8.88 4.87
N LYS A 554 3.33 8.99 3.73
CA LYS A 554 3.07 7.88 2.81
C LYS A 554 3.93 8.01 1.57
N ILE A 555 4.40 6.88 1.03
CA ILE A 555 5.84 6.69 0.77
C ILE A 555 5.94 5.71 -0.44
N THR A 556 6.34 6.09 -1.68
CA THR A 556 6.31 5.30 -2.98
C THR A 556 7.61 4.54 -3.44
N PRO A 557 7.62 3.41 -4.19
CA PRO A 557 8.49 2.19 -4.07
C PRO A 557 10.01 2.17 -3.68
N ASP A 558 10.56 3.13 -2.93
CA ASP A 558 12.02 3.38 -2.81
C ASP A 558 12.68 3.67 -1.42
N GLY A 559 11.99 3.56 -0.26
CA GLY A 559 12.46 3.92 1.11
C GLY A 559 12.88 5.39 1.36
N ILE A 560 11.97 6.26 1.82
CA ILE A 560 12.14 7.74 2.01
C ILE A 560 11.25 8.26 3.19
N THR A 561 11.40 9.53 3.64
CA THR A 561 10.81 10.17 4.87
C THR A 561 10.39 11.66 4.65
N THR A 562 9.77 12.34 5.64
CA THR A 562 9.44 13.79 5.73
C THR A 562 9.65 14.44 7.14
N SER A 563 9.00 15.58 7.47
CA SER A 563 8.70 16.09 8.84
C SER A 563 7.68 17.26 8.82
N ILE A 564 6.56 17.20 9.57
CA ILE A 564 5.69 18.36 9.92
C ILE A 564 4.96 18.14 11.29
N SER A 565 3.66 18.50 11.45
CA SER A 565 2.90 18.49 12.72
C SER A 565 1.39 18.20 12.52
N LEU A 566 0.73 17.68 13.56
CA LEU A 566 -0.73 17.51 13.74
C LEU A 566 -1.27 18.54 14.77
N GLY A 567 -2.49 18.29 15.30
CA GLY A 567 -3.02 18.90 16.52
C GLY A 567 -2.54 18.18 17.79
N ALA A 568 -2.24 18.93 18.84
CA ALA A 568 -1.50 18.44 20.01
C ALA A 568 -2.24 17.38 20.87
N GLY A 569 -1.61 16.19 21.01
CA GLY A 569 -2.07 15.04 21.80
C GLY A 569 -1.12 14.66 22.96
N ALA A 570 -0.52 13.46 23.03
CA ALA A 570 -0.43 12.39 22.04
C ALA A 570 -0.38 10.97 22.68
N ASN A 571 -1.29 10.09 22.28
CA ASN A 571 -1.54 8.74 22.85
C ASN A 571 -1.87 7.64 21.79
N THR A 572 -1.35 7.76 20.56
CA THR A 572 -1.63 6.85 19.41
C THR A 572 -1.16 5.39 19.72
N TYR A 573 -1.88 4.30 19.35
CA TYR A 573 -1.55 2.95 19.85
C TYR A 573 -1.73 1.66 18.98
N GLY A 574 -2.93 1.26 18.54
CA GLY A 574 -3.23 -0.17 18.20
C GLY A 574 -4.53 -0.42 17.41
N LEU A 575 -4.58 -1.53 16.65
CA LEU A 575 -5.33 -1.67 15.39
C LEU A 575 -6.19 -2.97 15.26
N VAL A 576 -7.20 -2.95 14.36
CA VAL A 576 -7.81 -4.09 13.60
C VAL A 576 -8.31 -3.52 12.25
N LEU A 577 -8.15 -4.19 11.09
CA LEU A 577 -8.35 -3.65 9.72
C LEU A 577 -9.21 -4.57 8.80
N ASP A 578 -9.64 -4.09 7.61
CA ASP A 578 -10.19 -4.89 6.48
C ASP A 578 -9.24 -4.90 5.24
N PRO A 579 -9.48 -5.69 4.18
CA PRO A 579 -8.71 -5.66 2.93
C PRO A 579 -9.47 -5.02 1.75
N ALA A 580 -9.14 -3.76 1.42
CA ALA A 580 -9.74 -3.03 0.27
C ALA A 580 -8.92 -1.82 -0.22
N GLY A 581 -8.50 -0.92 0.69
CA GLY A 581 -7.41 0.04 0.49
C GLY A 581 -7.73 1.51 0.80
N ASN A 582 -9.00 1.86 0.93
CA ASN A 582 -9.48 3.16 1.39
C ASN A 582 -9.37 3.34 2.92
N ILE A 583 -8.18 3.23 3.51
CA ILE A 583 -7.97 3.54 4.94
C ILE A 583 -8.57 4.86 5.38
N TYR A 584 -9.24 4.85 6.54
CA TYR A 584 -9.06 5.87 7.58
C TYR A 584 -8.23 5.31 8.75
N THR A 585 -7.86 6.18 9.69
CA THR A 585 -6.71 5.98 10.59
C THR A 585 -6.92 6.48 12.03
N SER A 586 -8.18 6.54 12.50
CA SER A 586 -8.60 7.39 13.63
C SER A 586 -7.70 7.34 14.85
N ASN A 587 -7.28 8.55 15.18
CA ASN A 587 -6.88 8.90 16.50
C ASN A 587 -8.07 8.84 17.49
N ILE A 588 -7.79 8.75 18.81
CA ILE A 588 -8.79 8.42 19.83
C ILE A 588 -9.42 9.63 20.55
N SER A 589 -9.37 10.82 19.97
CA SER A 589 -9.78 12.08 20.62
C SER A 589 -10.84 12.84 19.80
N THR A 590 -10.85 14.17 19.86
CA THR A 590 -11.89 15.11 19.40
C THR A 590 -12.26 15.09 17.89
N ALA A 591 -13.04 14.07 17.53
CA ALA A 591 -14.01 13.94 16.44
C ALA A 591 -13.62 14.06 14.94
N ASP A 592 -12.44 14.55 14.52
CA ASP A 592 -12.06 14.60 13.08
C ASP A 592 -11.85 13.24 12.35
N VAL A 593 -12.98 12.58 12.04
CA VAL A 593 -13.15 11.48 11.06
C VAL A 593 -13.38 12.05 9.66
N THR A 594 -13.04 11.36 8.54
CA THR A 594 -13.00 11.98 7.18
C THR A 594 -13.66 11.14 6.04
N LYS A 595 -13.46 11.50 4.75
CA LYS A 595 -13.32 10.66 3.52
C LYS A 595 -12.73 11.54 2.39
N ILE A 596 -12.07 10.99 1.37
CA ILE A 596 -11.42 11.73 0.25
C ILE A 596 -11.93 11.24 -1.11
N THR A 597 -12.12 12.14 -2.07
CA THR A 597 -11.96 11.86 -3.50
C THR A 597 -10.48 12.06 -3.87
N PRO A 598 -9.63 11.02 -3.93
CA PRO A 598 -8.31 10.96 -3.26
C PRO A 598 -7.15 11.96 -3.56
N SER A 599 -7.36 13.10 -4.23
CA SER A 599 -6.30 14.04 -4.68
C SER A 599 -5.63 14.93 -3.62
N SER A 600 -6.25 15.09 -2.45
CA SER A 600 -6.02 16.12 -1.42
C SER A 600 -4.70 16.12 -0.61
N TYR A 601 -3.58 15.77 -1.24
CA TYR A 601 -2.31 15.45 -0.55
C TYR A 601 -1.10 15.94 -1.35
N PRO A 602 0.06 16.21 -0.71
CA PRO A 602 1.22 16.68 -1.44
C PRO A 602 1.78 15.55 -2.31
N ALA A 603 2.15 15.89 -3.53
CA ALA A 603 2.70 14.92 -4.47
C ALA A 603 4.19 14.65 -4.16
N PRO A 604 4.67 13.41 -4.24
CA PRO A 604 6.04 13.07 -3.90
C PRO A 604 7.06 13.84 -4.76
N PRO A 605 8.23 14.24 -4.20
CA PRO A 605 9.26 14.97 -4.94
C PRO A 605 9.72 14.20 -6.19
N ALA A 606 9.96 14.94 -7.27
CA ALA A 606 10.27 14.34 -8.57
C ALA A 606 11.54 13.46 -8.52
N ARG A 607 11.48 12.32 -9.22
CA ARG A 607 12.62 11.42 -9.40
C ARG A 607 13.77 12.17 -10.10
N PRO A 608 15.04 11.93 -9.73
CA PRO A 608 16.17 12.45 -10.49
C PRO A 608 16.14 11.92 -11.91
N ALA A 609 16.72 12.67 -12.85
CA ALA A 609 17.01 12.14 -14.17
C ALA A 609 17.92 10.91 -14.06
N ALA A 610 17.87 10.01 -15.06
CA ALA A 610 18.78 8.88 -15.14
C ALA A 610 20.24 9.37 -15.06
N PRO A 611 21.07 8.82 -14.17
CA PRO A 611 22.47 9.20 -14.10
C PRO A 611 23.22 8.73 -15.34
N ALA A 612 24.29 9.45 -15.69
CA ALA A 612 25.22 9.02 -16.73
C ALA A 612 26.36 8.23 -16.09
N ALA A 613 26.69 7.05 -16.60
CA ALA A 613 27.77 6.22 -16.11
C ALA A 613 28.90 6.13 -17.15
N VAL A 614 30.15 6.27 -16.70
CA VAL A 614 31.36 6.08 -17.51
C VAL A 614 32.17 4.95 -16.89
N THR A 615 32.61 4.01 -17.72
CA THR A 615 33.34 2.83 -17.25
C THR A 615 34.78 3.15 -16.85
N GLY A 616 35.35 2.31 -15.99
CA GLY A 616 36.76 2.32 -15.62
C GLY A 616 37.21 0.92 -15.17
N ASN A 617 38.44 0.82 -14.68
CA ASN A 617 39.01 -0.45 -14.23
C ASN A 617 38.50 -0.83 -12.83
N GLY A 618 37.67 -1.87 -12.73
CA GLY A 618 37.04 -2.32 -11.49
C GLY A 618 36.08 -1.30 -10.86
N GLN A 619 35.65 -0.29 -11.61
CA GLN A 619 34.85 0.83 -11.10
C GLN A 619 34.05 1.52 -12.22
N ALA A 620 33.09 2.36 -11.82
CA ALA A 620 32.37 3.25 -12.73
C ALA A 620 32.22 4.64 -12.11
N THR A 621 32.46 5.68 -12.91
CA THR A 621 32.19 7.07 -12.51
C THR A 621 30.76 7.41 -12.92
N VAL A 622 29.93 7.78 -11.96
CA VAL A 622 28.50 8.02 -12.17
C VAL A 622 28.16 9.47 -11.84
N ALA A 623 27.60 10.18 -12.80
CA ALA A 623 27.20 11.58 -12.72
C ALA A 623 25.67 11.73 -12.65
N VAL A 624 25.21 12.67 -11.83
CA VAL A 624 23.79 13.05 -11.74
C VAL A 624 23.59 14.45 -12.31
N THR A 625 22.51 14.64 -13.07
CA THR A 625 22.05 15.98 -13.43
C THR A 625 21.19 16.53 -12.28
N ALA A 626 21.34 17.81 -11.95
CA ALA A 626 20.59 18.42 -10.86
C ALA A 626 19.08 18.29 -11.07
N ASN A 627 18.37 17.76 -10.06
CA ASN A 627 16.93 17.52 -10.09
C ASN A 627 16.17 18.82 -10.46
N PRO A 628 15.20 18.83 -11.39
CA PRO A 628 14.34 19.98 -11.58
C PRO A 628 13.70 20.41 -10.25
N LYS A 629 13.73 21.71 -9.96
CA LYS A 629 13.18 22.29 -8.72
C LYS A 629 11.75 21.80 -8.49
N SER A 630 11.58 20.86 -7.57
CA SER A 630 10.26 20.44 -7.10
C SER A 630 9.71 21.55 -6.21
N ALA A 631 8.54 22.07 -6.55
CA ALA A 631 7.92 23.18 -5.82
C ALA A 631 7.68 22.78 -4.35
N GLY A 632 8.13 23.60 -3.39
CA GLY A 632 8.16 23.26 -1.97
C GLY A 632 9.54 22.75 -1.52
N PHE A 633 9.88 21.51 -1.83
CA PHE A 633 10.87 20.68 -1.10
C PHE A 633 12.37 21.09 -1.14
N GLY A 634 12.72 22.26 -1.69
CA GLY A 634 14.08 22.81 -1.68
C GLY A 634 15.04 22.20 -2.72
N ALA A 635 16.34 22.38 -2.51
CA ALA A 635 17.40 21.79 -3.33
C ALA A 635 17.99 20.55 -2.61
N PRO A 636 18.44 19.51 -3.33
CA PRO A 636 19.01 18.33 -2.72
C PRO A 636 20.38 18.60 -2.07
N SER A 637 20.59 18.00 -0.90
CA SER A 637 21.81 18.08 -0.08
C SER A 637 22.84 17.02 -0.47
N SER A 638 22.40 15.88 -1.02
CA SER A 638 23.25 14.87 -1.67
C SER A 638 22.45 14.02 -2.65
N TYR A 639 23.13 13.13 -3.39
CA TYR A 639 22.51 12.01 -4.08
C TYR A 639 23.22 10.72 -3.68
N THR A 640 22.47 9.64 -3.48
CA THR A 640 23.04 8.30 -3.37
C THR A 640 22.86 7.55 -4.69
N VAL A 641 23.96 7.05 -5.24
CA VAL A 641 24.01 6.24 -6.46
C VAL A 641 24.21 4.78 -6.08
N THR A 642 23.42 3.88 -6.66
CA THR A 642 23.46 2.43 -6.38
C THR A 642 23.51 1.63 -7.67
N ALA A 643 24.37 0.61 -7.74
CA ALA A 643 24.36 -0.34 -8.85
C ALA A 643 23.12 -1.24 -8.77
N VAL A 644 22.38 -1.37 -9.86
CA VAL A 644 21.12 -2.14 -9.92
C VAL A 644 21.37 -3.63 -9.67
N GLN A 645 22.50 -4.14 -10.16
CA GLN A 645 22.89 -5.56 -10.10
C GLN A 645 23.50 -5.96 -8.74
N ASN A 646 23.93 -5.00 -7.92
CA ASN A 646 24.48 -5.26 -6.59
C ASN A 646 24.34 -4.01 -5.71
N ALA A 647 23.35 -4.00 -4.83
CA ALA A 647 23.03 -2.81 -4.04
C ALA A 647 24.12 -2.42 -3.01
N SER A 648 24.99 -3.37 -2.64
CA SER A 648 26.16 -3.09 -1.80
C SER A 648 27.21 -2.23 -2.51
N LYS A 649 27.18 -2.13 -3.85
CA LYS A 649 28.02 -1.22 -4.65
C LYS A 649 27.30 0.12 -4.85
N HIS A 650 27.73 1.13 -4.11
CA HIS A 650 27.11 2.45 -4.08
C HIS A 650 28.14 3.56 -3.83
N CYS A 651 27.79 4.81 -4.14
CA CYS A 651 28.55 6.00 -3.76
C CYS A 651 27.62 7.18 -3.49
N THR A 652 28.12 8.21 -2.80
CA THR A 652 27.34 9.42 -2.48
C THR A 652 27.97 10.65 -3.15
N ILE A 653 27.13 11.46 -3.77
CA ILE A 653 27.47 12.74 -4.40
C ILE A 653 27.03 13.85 -3.44
N SER A 654 27.97 14.58 -2.87
CA SER A 654 27.68 15.75 -2.02
C SER A 654 27.16 16.93 -2.84
N PHE A 655 26.48 17.91 -2.24
CA PHE A 655 25.98 19.10 -2.97
C PHE A 655 27.04 19.92 -3.74
N LEU A 656 28.32 19.77 -3.42
CA LEU A 656 29.46 20.39 -4.12
C LEU A 656 29.98 19.58 -5.31
N GLN A 657 29.45 18.38 -5.55
CA GLN A 657 29.90 17.42 -6.55
C GLN A 657 28.77 17.11 -7.53
N SER A 658 29.13 16.72 -8.75
CA SER A 658 28.20 16.29 -9.81
C SER A 658 28.30 14.80 -10.12
N SER A 659 29.31 14.11 -9.57
CA SER A 659 29.58 12.68 -9.80
C SER A 659 30.27 12.03 -8.59
N CYS A 660 30.21 10.70 -8.51
CA CYS A 660 31.00 9.88 -7.60
C CYS A 660 31.45 8.58 -8.30
N VAL A 661 32.43 7.88 -7.71
CA VAL A 661 32.95 6.62 -8.24
C VAL A 661 32.38 5.45 -7.42
N VAL A 662 31.76 4.49 -8.10
CA VAL A 662 31.38 3.19 -7.53
C VAL A 662 32.51 2.20 -7.79
N SER A 663 33.18 1.73 -6.75
CA SER A 663 34.38 0.88 -6.84
C SER A 663 34.15 -0.59 -6.46
N GLY A 664 35.08 -1.45 -6.84
CA GLY A 664 35.02 -2.89 -6.59
C GLY A 664 33.93 -3.59 -7.42
N LEU A 665 33.69 -3.11 -8.64
CA LEU A 665 32.89 -3.77 -9.66
C LEU A 665 33.71 -4.85 -10.36
N THR A 666 33.05 -5.89 -10.87
CA THR A 666 33.73 -7.00 -11.56
C THR A 666 33.98 -6.65 -13.02
N ASN A 667 35.24 -6.66 -13.46
CA ASN A 667 35.58 -6.45 -14.87
C ASN A 667 34.91 -7.53 -15.76
N GLY A 668 34.39 -7.13 -16.92
CA GLY A 668 33.60 -7.97 -17.82
C GLY A 668 32.12 -8.13 -17.44
N THR A 669 31.70 -7.71 -16.23
CA THR A 669 30.28 -7.72 -15.84
C THR A 669 29.62 -6.39 -16.19
N SER A 670 28.41 -6.44 -16.76
CA SER A 670 27.63 -5.24 -17.11
C SER A 670 26.88 -4.70 -15.89
N TYR A 671 26.96 -3.38 -15.68
CA TYR A 671 26.28 -2.66 -14.60
C TYR A 671 25.45 -1.49 -15.13
N THR A 672 24.35 -1.18 -14.44
CA THR A 672 23.58 0.07 -14.54
C THR A 672 23.38 0.65 -13.14
N PHE A 673 23.14 1.96 -13.06
CA PHE A 673 23.07 2.68 -11.79
C PHE A 673 21.79 3.50 -11.68
N THR A 674 21.23 3.61 -10.49
CA THR A 674 20.13 4.55 -10.19
C THR A 674 20.56 5.55 -9.14
N ALA A 675 19.96 6.74 -9.15
CA ALA A 675 20.25 7.80 -8.19
C ALA A 675 19.00 8.18 -7.38
N LYS A 676 19.18 8.42 -6.09
CA LYS A 676 18.19 8.99 -5.16
C LYS A 676 18.73 10.30 -4.61
N ALA A 677 18.00 11.40 -4.75
CA ALA A 677 18.37 12.67 -4.15
C ALA A 677 17.93 12.72 -2.68
N LYS A 678 18.79 13.18 -1.77
CA LYS A 678 18.44 13.56 -0.39
C LYS A 678 18.11 15.05 -0.38
N LEU A 679 16.99 15.44 0.23
CA LEU A 679 16.56 16.82 0.46
C LEU A 679 16.59 17.11 1.97
N ALA A 680 16.08 18.26 2.42
CA ALA A 680 16.18 18.68 3.83
C ALA A 680 15.54 17.69 4.83
N THR A 681 14.30 17.27 4.56
CA THR A 681 13.55 16.28 5.36
C THR A 681 13.17 15.05 4.54
N TRP A 682 13.74 14.88 3.35
CA TRP A 682 13.28 13.90 2.38
C TRP A 682 14.41 13.18 1.67
N GLN A 683 14.02 12.18 0.90
CA GLN A 683 14.80 11.64 -0.18
C GLN A 683 13.89 11.58 -1.42
N THR A 684 14.36 11.08 -2.55
CA THR A 684 13.55 10.85 -3.75
C THR A 684 13.61 9.40 -4.14
N ALA A 685 12.63 8.97 -4.91
CA ALA A 685 12.67 7.70 -5.61
C ALA A 685 13.96 7.53 -6.44
N ALA A 686 14.31 6.28 -6.73
CA ALA A 686 15.34 5.95 -7.69
C ALA A 686 14.97 6.53 -9.06
N SER A 687 15.95 7.15 -9.72
CA SER A 687 15.87 7.48 -11.15
C SER A 687 15.60 6.23 -12.00
N ALA A 688 15.30 6.42 -13.29
CA ALA A 688 15.54 5.34 -14.25
C ALA A 688 17.04 4.92 -14.23
N PRO A 689 17.38 3.68 -14.61
CA PRO A 689 18.77 3.24 -14.69
C PRO A 689 19.60 4.08 -15.67
N SER A 690 20.89 4.18 -15.41
CA SER A 690 21.88 4.76 -16.31
C SER A 690 21.99 4.00 -17.63
N ASN A 691 22.74 4.56 -18.57
CA ASN A 691 23.37 3.75 -19.60
C ASN A 691 24.16 2.59 -18.96
N SER A 692 24.18 1.45 -19.63
CA SER A 692 24.98 0.30 -19.23
C SER A 692 26.48 0.60 -19.40
N VAL A 693 27.29 0.09 -18.46
CA VAL A 693 28.76 0.11 -18.54
C VAL A 693 29.33 -1.23 -18.11
N THR A 694 30.42 -1.64 -18.74
CA THR A 694 31.16 -2.87 -18.43
C THR A 694 32.58 -2.49 -18.04
N PRO A 695 32.98 -2.60 -16.77
CA PRO A 695 34.35 -2.35 -16.33
C PRO A 695 35.36 -3.23 -17.07
N THR A 696 36.49 -2.66 -17.46
CA THR A 696 37.57 -3.36 -18.18
C THR A 696 38.91 -3.01 -17.55
N PRO A 697 39.89 -3.93 -17.53
CA PRO A 697 41.26 -3.58 -17.16
C PRO A 697 41.77 -2.42 -18.03
N ASP A 698 42.63 -1.56 -17.47
CA ASP A 698 43.35 -0.60 -18.29
C ASP A 698 44.21 -1.33 -19.34
N PRO A 699 44.33 -0.80 -20.57
CA PRO A 699 45.24 -1.37 -21.55
C PRO A 699 46.67 -1.27 -21.01
N THR A 700 47.36 -2.41 -20.93
CA THR A 700 48.78 -2.46 -20.58
C THR A 700 49.58 -1.59 -21.56
N PRO A 701 50.43 -0.66 -21.08
CA PRO A 701 51.32 0.11 -21.96
C PRO A 701 52.22 -0.82 -22.77
N ASP A 702 52.29 -0.57 -24.08
CA ASP A 702 53.10 -1.35 -25.01
C ASP A 702 54.61 -1.16 -24.71
N PRO A 703 55.37 -2.23 -24.38
CA PRO A 703 56.72 -2.10 -23.84
C PRO A 703 57.82 -1.97 -24.92
N THR A 704 57.71 -0.98 -25.81
CA THR A 704 58.79 -0.58 -26.72
C THR A 704 58.86 0.94 -26.91
N PRO A 705 59.87 1.63 -26.34
CA PRO A 705 60.19 3.01 -26.71
C PRO A 705 60.98 3.03 -28.03
N ASP A 706 60.50 3.79 -29.02
CA ASP A 706 61.21 4.05 -30.28
C ASP A 706 62.32 5.10 -30.07
N PRO A 707 63.62 4.81 -30.36
CA PRO A 707 64.71 5.73 -30.11
C PRO A 707 65.27 6.35 -31.39
N THR A 708 64.92 7.61 -31.70
CA THR A 708 65.87 8.73 -31.85
C THR A 708 65.18 10.03 -32.32
N PRO A 709 65.67 11.22 -31.92
CA PRO A 709 65.26 12.51 -32.47
C PRO A 709 66.26 13.02 -33.52
N ASP A 710 65.78 13.43 -34.69
CA ASP A 710 66.57 14.20 -35.69
C ASP A 710 66.04 15.63 -35.81
N PRO A 711 66.86 16.69 -35.65
CA PRO A 711 66.40 18.08 -35.68
C PRO A 711 66.78 18.81 -36.98
N THR A 712 65.85 19.57 -37.57
CA THR A 712 65.97 21.01 -37.87
C THR A 712 64.78 21.55 -38.69
N PRO A 713 64.48 22.88 -38.65
CA PRO A 713 63.37 23.49 -39.36
C PRO A 713 63.79 24.26 -40.64
N ASP A 714 62.93 24.31 -41.66
CA ASP A 714 62.64 25.51 -42.49
C ASP A 714 61.31 25.34 -43.29
N PRO A 715 60.80 26.27 -44.15
CA PRO A 715 59.46 26.82 -43.90
C PRO A 715 58.46 26.70 -45.08
N THR A 716 57.30 27.35 -44.88
CA THR A 716 56.21 27.73 -45.81
C THR A 716 56.64 28.16 -47.23
N PRO A 717 55.76 28.18 -48.28
CA PRO A 717 54.27 28.29 -48.23
C PRO A 717 53.43 27.48 -49.27
N ASP A 718 52.10 27.59 -49.10
CA ASP A 718 50.92 27.56 -50.02
C ASP A 718 51.21 27.65 -51.56
N PRO A 719 50.40 27.03 -52.49
CA PRO A 719 48.95 27.26 -52.59
C PRO A 719 48.01 26.09 -52.99
N THR A 720 46.71 26.31 -52.72
CA THR A 720 45.54 25.54 -53.25
C THR A 720 45.35 25.72 -54.78
N PRO A 721 44.72 24.76 -55.48
CA PRO A 721 43.26 24.88 -55.75
C PRO A 721 42.42 23.57 -55.85
N ASP A 722 41.11 23.77 -55.75
CA ASP A 722 39.93 22.96 -56.18
C ASP A 722 40.03 22.46 -57.67
N PRO A 723 39.23 21.49 -58.22
CA PRO A 723 37.91 21.01 -57.76
C PRO A 723 37.53 19.51 -57.95
N THR A 724 36.27 19.23 -57.56
CA THR A 724 35.34 18.06 -57.72
C THR A 724 35.12 17.52 -59.17
N PRO A 725 34.24 16.51 -59.49
CA PRO A 725 33.49 15.48 -58.69
C PRO A 725 33.43 14.01 -59.27
N ASP A 726 32.88 13.06 -58.48
CA ASP A 726 32.15 11.80 -58.85
C ASP A 726 32.89 10.66 -59.63
N PRO A 727 32.39 9.39 -59.72
CA PRO A 727 31.17 8.79 -59.12
C PRO A 727 31.36 7.42 -58.40
N THR A 728 30.25 6.86 -57.89
CA THR A 728 30.09 5.43 -57.52
C THR A 728 29.97 4.54 -58.78
N PRO A 729 30.41 3.26 -58.77
CA PRO A 729 29.54 2.14 -58.30
C PRO A 729 30.24 0.90 -57.67
N ASP A 730 29.43 0.03 -57.07
CA ASP A 730 29.71 -1.35 -56.59
C ASP A 730 29.89 -2.36 -57.76
N PRO A 731 30.75 -3.42 -57.68
CA PRO A 731 30.28 -4.75 -57.23
C PRO A 731 31.32 -5.70 -56.53
N THR A 732 30.80 -6.84 -56.04
CA THR A 732 31.46 -8.10 -55.59
C THR A 732 32.22 -8.86 -56.73
N PRO A 733 32.87 -10.08 -56.58
CA PRO A 733 32.89 -11.09 -55.48
C PRO A 733 34.24 -11.87 -55.21
N ASP A 734 34.14 -12.95 -54.41
CA ASP A 734 34.94 -14.21 -54.16
C ASP A 734 35.84 -14.75 -55.33
N PRO A 735 36.83 -15.72 -55.23
CA PRO A 735 36.92 -16.92 -54.34
C PRO A 735 38.34 -17.51 -53.97
N THR A 736 38.41 -18.72 -53.33
CA THR A 736 39.53 -19.71 -53.51
C THR A 736 39.17 -21.18 -53.06
N PRO A 737 39.80 -22.25 -53.62
CA PRO A 737 39.42 -23.67 -53.35
C PRO A 737 40.53 -24.69 -52.90
N ASP A 738 40.03 -25.89 -52.56
CA ASP A 738 40.54 -27.27 -52.19
C ASP A 738 41.79 -27.87 -52.94
N PRO A 739 42.50 -28.96 -52.46
CA PRO A 739 42.11 -30.39 -52.69
C PRO A 739 42.53 -31.53 -51.65
N THR A 740 41.58 -32.44 -51.31
CA THR A 740 41.52 -33.97 -51.26
C THR A 740 42.78 -34.93 -51.19
N PRO A 741 42.70 -36.29 -50.95
CA PRO A 741 41.95 -37.17 -49.98
C PRO A 741 42.65 -38.54 -49.50
N ASP A 742 41.96 -39.36 -48.66
CA ASP A 742 41.96 -40.87 -48.46
C ASP A 742 43.21 -41.68 -47.94
N PRO A 743 43.13 -42.95 -47.40
CA PRO A 743 41.98 -43.82 -47.05
C PRO A 743 41.92 -44.45 -45.61
N THR A 744 40.71 -44.65 -45.04
CA THR A 744 40.37 -45.35 -43.74
C THR A 744 38.87 -45.79 -43.75
N PRO A 745 38.21 -46.38 -42.70
CA PRO A 745 38.63 -47.04 -41.43
C PRO A 745 37.95 -48.44 -41.17
N ASP A 746 38.15 -49.06 -39.99
CA ASP A 746 37.29 -50.12 -39.36
C ASP A 746 37.58 -50.23 -37.82
N PRO A 747 36.72 -50.75 -36.90
CA PRO A 747 35.27 -51.03 -36.92
C PRO A 747 34.43 -50.31 -35.82
N THR A 748 33.10 -50.49 -35.86
CA THR A 748 32.08 -50.17 -34.83
C THR A 748 31.95 -51.31 -33.77
N PRO A 749 31.04 -51.32 -32.74
CA PRO A 749 30.00 -50.34 -32.30
C PRO A 749 29.90 -50.05 -30.76
N ASP A 750 29.12 -48.99 -30.41
CA ASP A 750 28.09 -48.76 -29.34
C ASP A 750 28.12 -49.54 -27.97
N PRO A 751 27.50 -49.07 -26.83
CA PRO A 751 26.57 -47.94 -26.68
C PRO A 751 26.72 -47.00 -25.44
N THR A 752 26.25 -45.75 -25.58
CA THR A 752 25.13 -45.14 -24.79
C THR A 752 24.94 -43.65 -25.16
N PRO A 753 23.70 -43.11 -25.11
CA PRO A 753 23.40 -41.78 -25.64
C PRO A 753 23.51 -40.65 -24.61
N ASP A 754 24.28 -39.63 -24.95
CA ASP A 754 24.23 -38.29 -24.32
C ASP A 754 23.19 -37.42 -25.07
N PRO A 755 22.45 -36.50 -24.42
CA PRO A 755 21.22 -35.96 -24.97
C PRO A 755 21.43 -34.84 -26.01
N THR A 756 20.45 -34.71 -26.90
CA THR A 756 20.35 -33.63 -27.90
C THR A 756 20.43 -32.23 -27.28
N PRO A 757 21.03 -31.23 -27.97
CA PRO A 757 21.05 -29.84 -27.49
C PRO A 757 19.65 -29.23 -27.42
N ASP A 758 19.45 -28.38 -26.40
CA ASP A 758 18.24 -27.60 -26.16
C ASP A 758 18.07 -26.49 -27.24
N PRO A 759 16.87 -26.28 -27.82
CA PRO A 759 16.68 -25.26 -28.85
C PRO A 759 16.59 -23.84 -28.26
N THR A 760 17.34 -22.91 -28.84
CA THR A 760 17.28 -21.47 -28.54
C THR A 760 15.86 -20.89 -28.75
N PRO A 761 15.38 -19.97 -27.89
CA PRO A 761 14.06 -19.35 -28.05
C PRO A 761 13.95 -18.45 -29.30
N ASP A 762 12.76 -18.47 -29.91
CA ASP A 762 12.37 -17.65 -31.07
C ASP A 762 12.02 -16.20 -30.64
N PRO A 763 12.68 -15.14 -31.16
CA PRO A 763 12.64 -13.81 -30.56
C PRO A 763 11.36 -12.98 -30.80
N ASP A 764 10.50 -13.34 -31.75
CA ASP A 764 9.39 -12.47 -32.21
C ASP A 764 7.99 -12.82 -31.62
N VAL A 765 7.88 -13.77 -30.69
CA VAL A 765 6.58 -14.22 -30.16
C VAL A 765 5.97 -13.17 -29.21
N GLY A 766 4.71 -12.78 -29.44
CA GLY A 766 4.04 -11.77 -28.63
C GLY A 766 2.63 -11.40 -29.06
N VAL A 767 2.05 -10.43 -28.34
CA VAL A 767 0.76 -9.80 -28.65
C VAL A 767 0.91 -8.28 -28.59
N SER A 768 0.17 -7.53 -29.42
CA SER A 768 0.00 -6.08 -29.26
C SER A 768 -1.45 -5.64 -29.50
N ILE A 769 -1.93 -4.67 -28.73
CA ILE A 769 -3.28 -4.11 -28.80
C ILE A 769 -3.25 -2.82 -29.64
N ASN A 770 -4.05 -2.78 -30.70
CA ASN A 770 -4.18 -1.62 -31.60
C ASN A 770 -2.83 -1.10 -32.13
N ASN A 771 -1.89 -2.00 -32.44
CA ASN A 771 -0.48 -1.71 -32.80
C ASN A 771 0.33 -1.03 -31.67
N GLY A 772 0.09 -1.38 -30.40
CA GLY A 772 0.81 -0.82 -29.25
C GLY A 772 0.34 0.60 -28.88
N ALA A 773 -0.96 0.86 -28.99
CA ALA A 773 -1.54 2.15 -28.63
C ALA A 773 -1.73 2.27 -27.11
N GLU A 774 -1.22 3.33 -26.48
CA GLU A 774 -1.36 3.56 -25.03
C GLU A 774 -2.83 3.70 -24.56
N TYR A 775 -3.71 4.21 -25.44
CA TYR A 775 -5.10 4.55 -25.13
C TYR A 775 -6.07 4.12 -26.23
N THR A 776 -7.30 3.78 -25.85
CA THR A 776 -8.44 3.58 -26.77
C THR A 776 -9.73 4.06 -26.13
N ASN A 777 -10.67 4.54 -26.94
CA ASN A 777 -12.05 4.80 -26.52
C ASN A 777 -13.06 3.71 -26.91
N SER A 778 -12.58 2.62 -27.51
CA SER A 778 -13.38 1.46 -27.90
C SER A 778 -13.00 0.25 -27.04
N PRO A 779 -13.95 -0.40 -26.34
CA PRO A 779 -13.70 -1.67 -25.66
C PRO A 779 -13.49 -2.83 -26.65
N ASN A 780 -13.84 -2.65 -27.93
CA ASN A 780 -13.50 -3.58 -28.99
C ASN A 780 -12.17 -3.13 -29.62
N VAL A 781 -11.14 -3.95 -29.46
CA VAL A 781 -9.76 -3.71 -29.90
C VAL A 781 -9.31 -4.74 -30.93
N GLN A 782 -8.20 -4.43 -31.60
CA GLN A 782 -7.55 -5.29 -32.56
C GLN A 782 -6.24 -5.81 -31.97
N LEU A 783 -6.16 -7.11 -31.69
CA LEU A 783 -4.91 -7.75 -31.27
C LEU A 783 -4.12 -8.14 -32.51
N ASN A 784 -2.84 -7.82 -32.55
CA ASN A 784 -1.89 -8.49 -33.44
C ASN A 784 -1.16 -9.55 -32.65
N ILE A 785 -1.08 -10.76 -33.18
CA ILE A 785 -0.49 -11.91 -32.49
C ILE A 785 0.59 -12.51 -33.37
N VAL A 786 1.77 -12.74 -32.78
CA VAL A 786 2.87 -13.51 -33.36
C VAL A 786 3.07 -14.73 -32.48
N TRP A 787 3.18 -15.91 -33.09
CA TRP A 787 3.11 -17.20 -32.39
C TRP A 787 4.28 -18.12 -32.79
N PRO A 788 4.70 -19.04 -31.90
CA PRO A 788 5.71 -20.06 -32.23
C PRO A 788 5.22 -20.97 -33.36
N LEU A 789 6.11 -21.35 -34.28
CA LEU A 789 5.79 -22.21 -35.44
C LEU A 789 5.15 -23.57 -35.09
N SER A 790 5.39 -24.10 -33.88
CA SER A 790 4.78 -25.35 -33.38
C SER A 790 3.36 -25.20 -32.82
N SER A 791 2.83 -23.98 -32.77
CA SER A 791 1.50 -23.70 -32.21
C SER A 791 0.38 -24.07 -33.18
N THR A 792 -0.74 -24.56 -32.66
CA THR A 792 -1.94 -24.87 -33.47
C THR A 792 -3.15 -23.98 -33.15
N LEU A 793 -3.17 -23.32 -31.98
CA LEU A 793 -4.20 -22.36 -31.57
C LEU A 793 -3.63 -21.31 -30.60
N ALA A 794 -4.30 -20.16 -30.50
CA ALA A 794 -4.07 -19.16 -29.46
C ALA A 794 -5.20 -19.24 -28.43
N ARG A 795 -4.86 -19.29 -27.14
CA ARG A 795 -5.80 -19.18 -26.03
C ARG A 795 -5.68 -17.75 -25.48
N ILE A 796 -6.76 -16.97 -25.56
CA ILE A 796 -6.76 -15.52 -25.28
C ILE A 796 -7.72 -15.21 -24.13
N ALA A 797 -7.31 -14.33 -23.21
CA ALA A 797 -8.05 -14.01 -21.99
C ALA A 797 -7.94 -12.52 -21.60
N ASN A 798 -8.87 -12.03 -20.78
CA ASN A 798 -8.77 -10.73 -20.10
C ASN A 798 -8.24 -10.88 -18.65
N ASP A 799 -7.86 -12.09 -18.26
CA ASP A 799 -7.47 -12.49 -16.91
C ASP A 799 -6.24 -13.41 -16.94
N GLY A 800 -5.25 -13.14 -16.07
CA GLY A 800 -4.02 -13.94 -16.00
C GLY A 800 -4.23 -15.40 -15.57
N GLY A 801 -5.38 -15.71 -14.96
CA GLY A 801 -5.80 -17.07 -14.61
C GLY A 801 -6.40 -17.87 -15.77
N PHE A 802 -6.70 -17.23 -16.92
CA PHE A 802 -7.33 -17.86 -18.08
C PHE A 802 -8.67 -18.58 -17.79
N ALA A 803 -9.38 -18.18 -16.73
CA ALA A 803 -10.63 -18.83 -16.30
C ALA A 803 -11.75 -18.64 -17.33
N ASN A 804 -11.79 -17.46 -17.98
CA ASN A 804 -12.75 -17.13 -19.03
C ASN A 804 -12.11 -17.08 -20.44
N ALA A 805 -10.98 -17.79 -20.62
CA ALA A 805 -10.21 -17.75 -21.85
C ALA A 805 -10.93 -18.41 -23.05
N GLN A 806 -10.74 -17.82 -24.23
CA GLN A 806 -11.27 -18.31 -25.50
C GLN A 806 -10.16 -18.89 -26.36
N ASN A 807 -10.36 -20.11 -26.86
CA ASN A 807 -9.50 -20.69 -27.89
C ASN A 807 -9.85 -20.07 -29.26
N ARG A 808 -8.85 -19.59 -29.98
CA ARG A 808 -8.95 -18.97 -31.30
C ARG A 808 -7.96 -19.65 -32.26
N ALA A 809 -8.36 -19.80 -33.51
CA ALA A 809 -7.43 -20.20 -34.57
C ALA A 809 -6.34 -19.12 -34.73
N LEU A 810 -5.13 -19.54 -35.14
CA LEU A 810 -4.01 -18.63 -35.31
C LEU A 810 -4.22 -17.71 -36.52
N THR A 811 -4.56 -16.46 -36.25
CA THR A 811 -4.64 -15.38 -37.23
C THR A 811 -3.77 -14.22 -36.76
N ARG A 812 -3.04 -13.57 -37.68
CA ARG A 812 -2.17 -12.41 -37.37
C ARG A 812 -2.91 -11.30 -36.66
N THR A 813 -4.22 -11.23 -36.85
CA THR A 813 -5.09 -10.22 -36.27
C THR A 813 -6.35 -10.89 -35.69
N VAL A 814 -6.72 -10.52 -34.46
CA VAL A 814 -7.91 -11.01 -33.75
C VAL A 814 -8.68 -9.80 -33.19
N THR A 815 -9.97 -9.68 -33.51
CA THR A 815 -10.84 -8.72 -32.81
C THR A 815 -11.15 -9.25 -31.42
N TRP A 816 -10.87 -8.44 -30.40
CA TRP A 816 -11.05 -8.80 -29.00
C TRP A 816 -11.86 -7.74 -28.25
N ARG A 817 -12.60 -8.16 -27.23
CA ARG A 817 -13.35 -7.25 -26.36
C ARG A 817 -12.70 -7.22 -24.99
N LEU A 818 -12.11 -6.07 -24.67
CA LEU A 818 -11.55 -5.78 -23.35
C LEU A 818 -12.62 -5.94 -22.27
N SER A 819 -12.20 -6.27 -21.04
CA SER A 819 -13.12 -6.27 -19.91
C SER A 819 -13.57 -4.85 -19.60
N SER A 820 -14.88 -4.65 -19.48
CA SER A 820 -15.50 -3.40 -19.03
C SER A 820 -15.62 -3.30 -17.52
N SER A 821 -15.04 -4.24 -16.76
CA SER A 821 -14.92 -4.16 -15.31
C SER A 821 -13.73 -3.30 -14.87
N GLY A 822 -13.86 -2.66 -13.70
CA GLY A 822 -12.84 -1.80 -13.10
C GLY A 822 -12.70 -0.42 -13.73
N PRO A 823 -12.09 0.56 -13.03
CA PRO A 823 -12.01 1.96 -13.46
C PRO A 823 -11.40 2.17 -14.86
N GLU A 824 -11.83 3.23 -15.57
CA GLU A 824 -11.28 3.64 -16.87
C GLU A 824 -9.78 4.02 -16.83
N ARG A 825 -9.26 4.38 -15.65
CA ARG A 825 -7.85 4.77 -15.44
C ARG A 825 -6.86 3.62 -15.35
N LEU A 826 -7.32 2.37 -15.20
CA LEU A 826 -6.44 1.22 -15.10
C LEU A 826 -6.19 0.60 -16.48
N PRO A 827 -4.96 0.16 -16.79
CA PRO A 827 -4.68 -0.63 -17.99
C PRO A 827 -5.56 -1.87 -18.06
N LYS A 828 -5.96 -2.24 -19.28
CA LYS A 828 -6.71 -3.45 -19.60
C LYS A 828 -5.77 -4.42 -20.29
N THR A 829 -5.25 -5.39 -19.52
CA THR A 829 -4.33 -6.41 -20.01
C THR A 829 -5.05 -7.48 -20.81
N VAL A 830 -4.46 -7.88 -21.94
CA VAL A 830 -4.85 -9.08 -22.69
C VAL A 830 -3.76 -10.12 -22.56
N TYR A 831 -4.15 -11.34 -22.17
CA TYR A 831 -3.23 -12.46 -21.98
C TYR A 831 -3.40 -13.48 -23.11
N VAL A 832 -2.28 -13.93 -23.70
CA VAL A 832 -2.25 -14.94 -24.77
C VAL A 832 -1.31 -16.08 -24.38
N ARG A 833 -1.75 -17.33 -24.58
CA ARG A 833 -0.95 -18.57 -24.48
C ARG A 833 -1.09 -19.40 -25.75
N PHE A 834 -0.09 -20.24 -26.03
CA PHE A 834 -0.06 -21.11 -27.22
C PHE A 834 0.07 -22.60 -26.86
N PRO A 835 -1.05 -23.30 -26.61
CA PRO A 835 -1.08 -24.75 -26.38
C PRO A 835 -0.49 -25.55 -27.55
N GLY A 836 0.19 -26.65 -27.22
CA GLY A 836 0.88 -27.51 -28.19
C GLY A 836 2.32 -27.10 -28.50
N SER A 837 2.78 -25.94 -28.01
CA SER A 837 4.17 -25.48 -28.17
C SER A 837 5.04 -25.76 -26.94
N ASN A 838 6.36 -25.72 -27.11
CA ASN A 838 7.35 -25.81 -26.03
C ASN A 838 7.14 -24.72 -24.95
N ASN A 839 6.46 -23.62 -25.31
CA ASN A 839 6.13 -22.48 -24.46
C ASN A 839 4.66 -22.50 -23.98
N ALA A 840 3.99 -23.65 -23.94
CA ALA A 840 2.54 -23.77 -23.65
C ALA A 840 2.08 -23.11 -22.32
N SER A 841 2.98 -22.94 -21.35
CA SER A 841 2.73 -22.28 -20.06
C SER A 841 3.06 -20.78 -20.06
N GLN A 842 3.84 -20.29 -21.03
CA GLN A 842 4.29 -18.89 -21.08
C GLN A 842 3.14 -17.98 -21.53
N SER A 843 2.91 -16.90 -20.78
CA SER A 843 1.88 -15.91 -21.09
C SER A 843 2.52 -14.69 -21.75
N PHE A 844 1.99 -14.30 -22.90
CA PHE A 844 2.33 -13.05 -23.59
C PHE A 844 1.24 -12.03 -23.31
N THR A 845 1.63 -10.79 -23.01
CA THR A 845 0.70 -9.74 -22.57
C THR A 845 0.98 -8.41 -23.25
N ASP A 846 -0.08 -7.63 -23.44
CA ASP A 846 -0.01 -6.21 -23.75
C ASP A 846 -1.18 -5.48 -23.08
N ASP A 847 -1.03 -4.17 -22.88
CA ASP A 847 -1.86 -3.31 -22.03
C ASP A 847 -2.39 -2.09 -22.79
N ILE A 848 -3.64 -1.71 -22.53
CA ILE A 848 -4.20 -0.46 -23.07
C ILE A 848 -5.14 0.23 -22.06
N ILE A 849 -5.10 1.56 -21.97
CA ILE A 849 -6.03 2.32 -21.13
C ILE A 849 -7.33 2.57 -21.92
N LEU A 850 -8.45 2.07 -21.39
CA LEU A 850 -9.79 2.26 -21.96
C LEU A 850 -10.45 3.51 -21.34
N ASP A 851 -10.42 4.62 -22.08
CA ASP A 851 -11.02 5.90 -21.70
C ASP A 851 -12.22 6.19 -22.61
N GLN A 852 -13.42 6.08 -22.05
CA GLN A 852 -14.67 6.34 -22.76
C GLN A 852 -15.26 7.71 -22.39
N THR A 853 -14.58 8.45 -21.51
CA THR A 853 -15.03 9.74 -20.99
C THR A 853 -14.62 10.87 -21.92
N ALA A 854 -15.57 11.75 -22.29
CA ALA A 854 -15.25 12.89 -23.14
C ALA A 854 -14.53 14.02 -22.36
N PRO A 855 -13.46 14.63 -22.91
CA PRO A 855 -12.72 15.70 -22.26
C PRO A 855 -13.59 16.96 -22.10
N LYS A 856 -13.31 17.78 -21.08
CA LYS A 856 -14.09 18.99 -20.76
C LYS A 856 -13.29 20.27 -21.00
N ILE A 857 -13.91 21.31 -21.55
CA ILE A 857 -13.33 22.66 -21.56
C ILE A 857 -13.76 23.38 -20.29
N THR A 858 -12.84 23.62 -19.37
CA THR A 858 -13.10 24.30 -18.08
C THR A 858 -13.01 25.81 -18.21
N SER A 859 -12.20 26.34 -19.13
CA SER A 859 -12.29 27.73 -19.56
C SER A 859 -11.85 27.93 -21.01
N ALA A 860 -12.49 28.86 -21.70
CA ALA A 860 -12.02 29.35 -22.98
C ALA A 860 -12.49 30.79 -23.21
N ALA A 861 -11.60 31.66 -23.68
CA ALA A 861 -11.90 33.08 -23.92
C ALA A 861 -11.22 33.58 -25.20
N MET A 862 -11.80 34.62 -25.82
CA MET A 862 -11.26 35.25 -27.03
C MET A 862 -11.18 36.76 -26.86
N LYS A 863 -9.97 37.32 -27.01
CA LYS A 863 -9.70 38.76 -26.91
C LYS A 863 -9.02 39.26 -28.19
N ARG A 864 -9.49 40.39 -28.74
CA ARG A 864 -8.84 41.07 -29.87
C ARG A 864 -7.49 41.63 -29.43
N THR A 865 -6.44 41.42 -30.22
CA THR A 865 -5.07 41.88 -29.89
C THR A 865 -4.54 42.92 -30.87
N SER A 866 -4.54 42.63 -32.17
CA SER A 866 -3.96 43.50 -33.20
C SER A 866 -4.64 43.35 -34.56
N SER A 867 -4.21 44.15 -35.54
CA SER A 867 -4.62 44.04 -36.95
C SER A 867 -3.40 44.08 -37.85
N TYR A 868 -3.32 43.15 -38.80
CA TYR A 868 -2.20 43.03 -39.73
C TYR A 868 -2.73 42.67 -41.13
N ARG A 869 -2.33 43.43 -42.16
CA ARG A 869 -2.74 43.24 -43.58
C ARG A 869 -4.24 42.92 -43.78
N GLY A 870 -5.13 43.72 -43.18
CA GLY A 870 -6.59 43.57 -43.33
C GLY A 870 -7.23 42.42 -42.54
N LEU A 871 -6.45 41.58 -41.85
CA LEU A 871 -6.94 40.57 -40.91
C LEU A 871 -6.85 41.10 -39.48
N ARG A 872 -7.84 40.76 -38.64
CA ARG A 872 -7.83 41.00 -37.19
C ARG A 872 -7.36 39.75 -36.47
N SER A 873 -6.43 39.92 -35.54
CA SER A 873 -5.90 38.86 -34.69
C SER A 873 -6.62 38.84 -33.35
N TYR A 874 -6.91 37.63 -32.89
CA TYR A 874 -7.57 37.34 -31.62
C TYR A 874 -6.72 36.32 -30.87
N ALA A 875 -6.30 36.67 -29.65
CA ALA A 875 -5.74 35.68 -28.74
C ALA A 875 -6.88 34.85 -28.16
N VAL A 876 -6.74 33.52 -28.24
CA VAL A 876 -7.63 32.56 -27.62
C VAL A 876 -6.89 31.89 -26.48
N SER A 877 -7.45 31.94 -25.28
CA SER A 877 -7.02 31.10 -24.15
C SER A 877 -7.93 29.88 -24.04
N LEU A 878 -7.34 28.74 -23.67
CA LEU A 878 -8.02 27.45 -23.55
C LEU A 878 -7.48 26.67 -22.35
N ARG A 879 -8.39 26.14 -21.55
CA ARG A 879 -8.15 25.08 -20.57
C ARG A 879 -9.11 23.93 -20.87
N GLY A 880 -8.60 22.91 -21.56
CA GLY A 880 -9.14 21.56 -21.53
C GLY A 880 -8.67 20.84 -20.26
N LEU A 881 -9.53 20.02 -19.69
CA LEU A 881 -9.23 19.04 -18.66
C LEU A 881 -9.74 17.69 -19.13
N ASP A 882 -8.87 16.71 -19.04
CA ASP A 882 -9.24 15.30 -19.07
C ASP A 882 -8.52 14.58 -17.91
N GLN A 883 -9.13 13.54 -17.37
CA GLN A 883 -8.68 12.86 -16.16
C GLN A 883 -8.05 11.49 -16.41
N VAL A 884 -8.06 10.97 -17.65
CA VAL A 884 -7.69 9.59 -17.96
C VAL A 884 -6.64 9.56 -19.07
N SER A 885 -6.99 9.91 -20.31
CA SER A 885 -6.05 9.93 -21.44
C SER A 885 -5.42 11.30 -21.71
N GLY A 886 -5.95 12.37 -21.13
CA GLY A 886 -5.37 13.71 -21.21
C GLY A 886 -5.66 14.41 -22.55
N VAL A 887 -5.78 15.74 -22.52
CA VAL A 887 -6.12 16.50 -23.73
C VAL A 887 -4.93 16.59 -24.71
N ALA A 888 -5.10 16.06 -25.92
CA ALA A 888 -4.06 15.97 -26.95
C ALA A 888 -4.23 16.99 -28.09
N TYR A 889 -5.46 17.34 -28.44
CA TYR A 889 -5.77 18.22 -29.56
C TYR A 889 -6.89 19.22 -29.26
N TYR A 890 -6.97 20.27 -30.07
CA TYR A 890 -8.16 21.10 -30.23
C TYR A 890 -8.58 21.19 -31.69
N GLN A 891 -9.87 21.46 -31.92
CA GLN A 891 -10.42 21.81 -33.23
C GLN A 891 -11.17 23.13 -33.13
N THR A 892 -10.97 23.99 -34.13
CA THR A 892 -11.74 25.22 -34.31
C THR A 892 -12.55 25.16 -35.60
N THR A 893 -13.72 25.82 -35.62
CA THR A 893 -14.50 26.03 -36.84
C THR A 893 -15.45 27.21 -36.70
N THR A 894 -15.93 27.77 -37.81
CA THR A 894 -17.06 28.70 -37.84
C THR A 894 -18.41 27.98 -37.99
N ASP A 895 -18.40 26.70 -38.40
CA ASP A 895 -19.57 25.86 -38.67
C ASP A 895 -19.38 24.47 -38.04
N ARG A 896 -20.22 24.11 -37.06
CA ARG A 896 -20.12 22.84 -36.32
C ARG A 896 -20.28 21.60 -37.20
N SER A 897 -20.90 21.72 -38.38
CA SER A 897 -21.04 20.61 -39.35
C SER A 897 -19.74 20.34 -40.11
N LYS A 898 -18.79 21.29 -40.11
CA LYS A 898 -17.50 21.22 -40.81
C LYS A 898 -16.37 21.46 -39.80
N PRO A 899 -16.00 20.45 -38.98
CA PRO A 899 -14.87 20.57 -38.06
C PRO A 899 -13.57 20.91 -38.81
N GLY A 900 -12.79 21.85 -38.27
CA GLY A 900 -11.44 22.15 -38.78
C GLY A 900 -10.43 21.05 -38.43
N ARG A 901 -9.20 21.23 -38.89
CA ARG A 901 -8.08 20.31 -38.60
C ARG A 901 -7.87 20.14 -37.09
N LEU A 902 -7.53 18.91 -36.67
CA LEU A 902 -6.99 18.64 -35.33
C LEU A 902 -5.61 19.29 -35.20
N THR A 903 -5.48 20.24 -34.29
CA THR A 903 -4.21 20.90 -33.95
C THR A 903 -3.79 20.45 -32.56
N ALA A 904 -2.49 20.23 -32.35
CA ALA A 904 -1.94 19.84 -31.04
C ALA A 904 -2.40 20.82 -29.94
N TYR A 905 -2.68 20.28 -28.75
CA TYR A 905 -3.28 21.07 -27.67
C TYR A 905 -2.35 22.19 -27.19
N ASP A 906 -2.83 23.43 -27.30
CA ASP A 906 -2.16 24.63 -26.79
C ASP A 906 -3.13 25.42 -25.89
N LYS A 907 -2.61 25.91 -24.76
CA LYS A 907 -3.35 26.76 -23.83
C LYS A 907 -3.57 28.17 -24.39
N TYR A 908 -2.76 28.62 -25.35
CA TYR A 908 -2.83 29.96 -25.94
C TYR A 908 -2.52 29.95 -27.44
N PHE A 909 -3.51 30.24 -28.29
CA PHE A 909 -3.29 30.31 -29.74
C PHE A 909 -3.89 31.56 -30.38
N THR A 910 -3.41 31.91 -31.59
CA THR A 910 -3.90 33.07 -32.34
C THR A 910 -4.92 32.65 -33.39
N TYR A 911 -6.16 33.15 -33.28
CA TYR A 911 -7.17 33.06 -34.34
C TYR A 911 -7.16 34.35 -35.18
N ARG A 912 -7.35 34.24 -36.51
CA ARG A 912 -7.40 35.38 -37.44
C ARG A 912 -8.72 35.40 -38.20
N SER A 913 -9.34 36.57 -38.33
CA SER A 913 -10.59 36.73 -39.10
C SER A 913 -10.70 38.09 -39.80
N ARG A 914 -11.50 38.14 -40.88
CA ARG A 914 -11.92 39.39 -41.55
C ARG A 914 -13.14 40.03 -40.87
N SER A 915 -13.88 39.31 -40.04
CA SER A 915 -15.02 39.85 -39.28
C SER A 915 -14.55 40.78 -38.16
N THR A 916 -15.42 41.67 -37.69
CA THR A 916 -15.21 42.43 -36.43
C THR A 916 -15.52 41.55 -35.22
N ASN A 917 -16.64 40.83 -35.28
CA ASN A 917 -17.19 39.96 -34.23
C ASN A 917 -17.28 38.52 -34.75
N PRO A 918 -16.16 37.80 -34.93
CA PRO A 918 -16.22 36.40 -35.34
C PRO A 918 -16.91 35.53 -34.29
N THR A 919 -17.67 34.55 -34.75
CA THR A 919 -18.06 33.40 -33.94
C THR A 919 -17.06 32.28 -34.21
N LEU A 920 -16.51 31.68 -33.16
CA LEU A 920 -15.65 30.51 -33.25
C LEU A 920 -16.23 29.41 -32.38
N TYR A 921 -16.42 28.23 -32.94
CA TYR A 921 -16.66 27.01 -32.18
C TYR A 921 -15.32 26.33 -31.92
N LEU A 922 -15.11 25.91 -30.69
CA LEU A 922 -13.90 25.25 -30.19
C LEU A 922 -14.32 23.96 -29.50
N ARG A 923 -13.60 22.86 -29.75
CA ARG A 923 -13.68 21.63 -28.95
C ARG A 923 -12.29 21.07 -28.73
N VAL A 924 -12.13 20.25 -27.71
CA VAL A 924 -10.89 19.51 -27.44
C VAL A 924 -11.08 18.02 -27.72
N ARG A 925 -9.98 17.32 -28.00
CA ARG A 925 -9.92 15.87 -28.16
C ARG A 925 -8.78 15.33 -27.30
N ASP A 926 -9.02 14.22 -26.63
CA ASP A 926 -8.04 13.54 -25.77
C ASP A 926 -7.11 12.60 -26.57
N ARG A 927 -6.31 11.77 -25.89
CA ARG A 927 -5.45 10.75 -26.54
C ARG A 927 -6.20 9.49 -26.93
N ALA A 928 -7.22 9.08 -26.18
CA ALA A 928 -8.06 7.91 -26.48
C ALA A 928 -8.95 8.10 -27.72
N GLY A 929 -9.24 9.34 -28.08
CA GLY A 929 -9.97 9.76 -29.25
C GLY A 929 -11.33 10.42 -29.00
N ASN A 930 -11.77 10.64 -27.75
CA ASN A 930 -13.05 11.27 -27.43
C ASN A 930 -13.00 12.77 -27.70
N ASN A 931 -14.13 13.32 -28.15
CA ASN A 931 -14.27 14.75 -28.45
C ASN A 931 -15.17 15.41 -27.41
N SER A 932 -14.76 16.57 -26.90
CA SER A 932 -15.65 17.43 -26.12
C SER A 932 -16.82 17.92 -26.95
N GLY A 933 -17.88 18.38 -26.26
CA GLY A 933 -18.88 19.25 -26.87
C GLY A 933 -18.26 20.54 -27.45
N TRP A 934 -18.96 21.18 -28.39
CA TRP A 934 -18.54 22.44 -28.99
C TRP A 934 -18.83 23.64 -28.09
N THR A 935 -17.78 24.28 -27.56
CA THR A 935 -17.84 25.57 -26.87
C THR A 935 -17.88 26.72 -27.88
N LYS A 936 -18.85 27.63 -27.76
CA LYS A 936 -19.00 28.79 -28.64
C LYS A 936 -18.31 30.02 -28.04
N LEU A 937 -17.27 30.50 -28.71
CA LEU A 937 -16.57 31.74 -28.37
C LEU A 937 -17.11 32.91 -29.20
N ARG A 938 -17.22 34.05 -28.52
CA ARG A 938 -17.44 35.38 -29.09
C ARG A 938 -16.37 36.30 -28.52
N THR A 939 -16.03 37.35 -29.26
CA THR A 939 -15.26 38.46 -28.71
C THR A 939 -16.03 39.11 -27.57
N ALA A 940 -15.37 39.29 -26.42
CA ALA A 940 -15.90 40.16 -25.37
C ALA A 940 -16.22 41.53 -25.97
N LYS A 941 -17.39 42.08 -25.64
CA LYS A 941 -17.63 43.51 -25.87
C LYS A 941 -16.64 44.29 -24.98
N PRO A 942 -16.07 45.41 -25.47
CA PRO A 942 -15.22 46.27 -24.66
C PRO A 942 -15.97 46.82 -23.44
#